data_AF-A0A543KHP0-F1
#
_entry.id   AF-A0A543KHP0-F1
#
_cell.length_a   1.000
_cell.length_b   1.000
_cell.length_c   1.000
_cell.angle_alpha   90.00
_cell.angle_beta   90.00
_cell.angle_gamma   90.00
#
_symmetry.space_group_name_H-M   'P 1'
#
loop_
_entity.id
_entity.type
_entity.pdbx_description
1 polymer ?
#
loop_
_entity_poly.entity_id
_entity_poly.type
_entity_poly.pdbx_seq_one_letter_code
_entity_poly.pdbx_strand_id
1 'polypeptide(L)'
;MTQTYRAIVIGGGVVGCSVLYHLAKAGWTDALLIERSELTSGSSWHAAGGFHTLNGDPNVARLQAYTVGLYKELEELSGQSCGLHLTGGVMLADSAERMDFLRMTHARGRALGMQTELITPSEAQAMFPLLDPKHFVGALWDPVEGHLDPSGTTHAYAKAARVLGAQIALRNPVRELTQDPDGMWNVITEGGTYRAEHVVNAGGLWARELGRMVGIELPVLAMEHMYLLTEPMEEVAAFNRETGRELIGVIDFKGEIYTRQERDGILLGTYEKDCRPWSPLSTPWDFGHELLPPDLDRIAPSLEVGFRHFPALERAGIKQVINGPFTFAPDGNPLVGPVPGLTNYWSACAVMAGFSQGGGVGLVLANWMTTGDPGHDVFGMDVARFGDWASLRYTNAKVRENYARRFSIRFPNEELPAARPHLTTPLYDLMLRDNHAVMGDSWGLETPLWFAPSAREAQDVPSFHRSNDFPHVGAEVRAVREGVGVTEIANFAKYEVTGPGAAAFLDRLMTNRLPQAGRMVLTPMLNPQGKLIGDFTIACATPMRFFIWGSLAATKYHMRWFEAHLPSDGSAQVRALGLGLVGLSIAGPQSRAVLGALVDEDISDAAFRFMDFREMDVAGAPCLVNRITYTGDLGYELWMAPEWQRRVYLAIKQAGAEHGIRDFGMRALLSMRFEKNFPTWFAELRPIYGPIEGAMERFVAYDKPDFIGRDAALRERQNGPRLRRVSLVIDADRADASADAPIWARTAHDYGTITPPQGFGAPRFDATGITLPAPHPSIQREWRVVGWVTSGGYGHHVGLSLAQGYIPAALATRPDKGLFEVEIMGQRRAAQIALDPPFDPTGSRMRS
;
A
#
# COMPACT_ATOMS: atom_id res chain seq x y z
N MET A 1 7.83 9.27 -43.38
CA MET A 1 6.41 9.07 -42.99
C MET A 1 6.39 8.90 -41.49
N THR A 2 5.57 9.67 -40.78
CA THR A 2 5.40 9.54 -39.33
C THR A 2 4.61 8.27 -39.05
N GLN A 3 5.22 7.30 -38.36
CA GLN A 3 4.54 6.06 -38.00
C GLN A 3 3.63 6.31 -36.79
N THR A 4 2.43 5.73 -36.82
CA THR A 4 1.44 5.88 -35.74
C THR A 4 1.24 4.54 -35.04
N TYR A 5 1.22 4.56 -33.71
CA TYR A 5 1.02 3.41 -32.86
C TYR A 5 -0.12 3.67 -31.89
N ARG A 6 -0.71 2.60 -31.36
CA ARG A 6 -1.66 2.73 -30.25
C ARG A 6 -0.94 3.04 -28.94
N ALA A 7 0.17 2.34 -28.68
CA ALA A 7 0.97 2.55 -27.48
C ALA A 7 2.48 2.56 -27.78
N ILE A 8 3.21 3.48 -27.15
CA ILE A 8 4.66 3.48 -27.12
C ILE A 8 5.14 3.27 -25.68
N VAL A 9 6.03 2.29 -25.49
CA VAL A 9 6.71 2.02 -24.21
C VAL A 9 8.15 2.49 -24.31
N ILE A 10 8.59 3.37 -23.40
CA ILE A 10 9.94 3.94 -23.42
C ILE A 10 10.78 3.24 -22.34
N GLY A 11 11.78 2.46 -22.78
CA GLY A 11 12.71 1.70 -21.94
C GLY A 11 12.66 0.19 -22.18
N GLY A 12 13.79 -0.40 -22.55
CA GLY A 12 14.00 -1.83 -22.88
C GLY A 12 14.53 -2.68 -21.72
N GLY A 13 14.27 -2.27 -20.48
CA GLY A 13 14.48 -3.11 -19.30
C GLY A 13 13.36 -4.14 -19.11
N VAL A 14 13.50 -5.00 -18.09
CA VAL A 14 12.52 -6.07 -17.81
C VAL A 14 11.08 -5.56 -17.69
N VAL A 15 10.89 -4.38 -17.07
CA VAL A 15 9.55 -3.79 -16.88
C VAL A 15 8.95 -3.33 -18.20
N GLY A 16 9.70 -2.60 -19.04
CA GLY A 16 9.20 -2.15 -20.33
C GLY A 16 8.89 -3.31 -21.28
N CYS A 17 9.76 -4.33 -21.32
CA CYS A 17 9.50 -5.56 -22.07
C CYS A 17 8.26 -6.30 -21.54
N SER A 18 8.06 -6.34 -20.21
CA SER A 18 6.87 -6.92 -19.59
C SER A 18 5.59 -6.16 -19.98
N VAL A 19 5.58 -4.82 -19.92
CA VAL A 19 4.44 -4.01 -20.36
C VAL A 19 4.12 -4.27 -21.83
N LEU A 20 5.13 -4.26 -22.71
CA LEU A 20 4.95 -4.53 -24.13
C LEU A 20 4.34 -5.92 -24.39
N TYR A 21 4.86 -6.95 -23.71
CA TYR A 21 4.35 -8.32 -23.81
C TYR A 21 2.87 -8.41 -23.38
N HIS A 22 2.50 -7.80 -22.25
CA HIS A 22 1.12 -7.86 -21.77
C HIS A 22 0.15 -7.04 -22.63
N LEU A 23 0.58 -5.91 -23.18
CA LEU A 23 -0.21 -5.16 -24.17
C LEU A 23 -0.46 -6.01 -25.42
N ALA A 24 0.57 -6.66 -25.96
CA ALA A 24 0.44 -7.54 -27.12
C ALA A 24 -0.48 -8.74 -26.81
N LYS A 25 -0.34 -9.34 -25.62
CA LYS A 25 -1.20 -10.44 -25.15
C LYS A 25 -2.66 -10.03 -24.98
N ALA A 26 -2.92 -8.77 -24.60
CA ALA A 26 -4.25 -8.17 -24.57
C ALA A 26 -4.78 -7.77 -25.96
N GLY A 27 -4.04 -8.04 -27.04
CA GLY A 27 -4.43 -7.77 -28.42
C GLY A 27 -4.02 -6.40 -28.95
N TRP A 28 -3.25 -5.60 -28.20
CA TRP A 28 -2.68 -4.35 -28.69
C TRP A 28 -1.36 -4.64 -29.40
N THR A 29 -1.44 -5.09 -30.66
CA THR A 29 -0.26 -5.41 -31.48
C THR A 29 0.38 -4.17 -32.11
N ASP A 30 -0.37 -3.09 -32.26
CA ASP A 30 0.13 -1.77 -32.69
C ASP A 30 0.86 -1.05 -31.54
N ALA A 31 1.79 -1.76 -30.91
CA ALA A 31 2.59 -1.29 -29.79
C ALA A 31 4.08 -1.32 -30.14
N LEU A 32 4.79 -0.26 -29.77
CA LEU A 32 6.23 -0.11 -30.01
C LEU A 32 6.97 0.11 -28.69
N LEU A 33 8.01 -0.67 -28.44
CA LEU A 33 9.00 -0.33 -27.43
C LEU A 33 10.17 0.43 -28.05
N ILE A 34 10.59 1.52 -27.43
CA ILE A 34 11.75 2.31 -27.82
C ILE A 34 12.80 2.25 -26.72
N GLU A 35 14.00 1.77 -27.05
CA GLU A 35 15.14 1.67 -26.15
C GLU A 35 16.29 2.54 -26.65
N ARG A 36 16.91 3.29 -25.74
CA ARG A 36 17.99 4.23 -26.06
C ARG A 36 19.26 3.54 -26.56
N SER A 37 19.51 2.30 -26.13
CA SER A 37 20.70 1.52 -26.44
C SER A 37 20.27 0.08 -26.82
N GLU A 38 20.79 -0.94 -26.17
CA GLU A 38 20.28 -2.32 -26.26
C GLU A 38 19.26 -2.61 -25.16
N LEU A 39 18.50 -3.71 -25.31
CA LEU A 39 17.74 -4.25 -24.18
C LEU A 39 18.65 -4.46 -22.97
N THR A 40 18.06 -4.39 -21.77
CA THR A 40 18.73 -4.58 -20.47
C THR A 40 19.74 -3.51 -20.03
N SER A 41 20.13 -2.55 -20.90
CA SER A 41 21.19 -1.53 -20.68
C SER A 41 21.04 -0.60 -19.46
N GLY A 42 19.92 -0.66 -18.73
CA GLY A 42 19.73 -0.01 -17.43
C GLY A 42 20.18 -0.91 -16.28
N SER A 43 19.33 -1.07 -15.27
CA SER A 43 19.66 -1.90 -14.09
C SER A 43 19.45 -3.41 -14.30
N SER A 44 18.75 -3.82 -15.36
CA SER A 44 18.30 -5.21 -15.52
C SER A 44 19.45 -6.19 -15.74
N TRP A 45 20.50 -5.81 -16.48
CA TRP A 45 21.59 -6.73 -16.84
C TRP A 45 22.47 -7.14 -15.66
N HIS A 46 22.64 -6.25 -14.67
CA HIS A 46 23.49 -6.46 -13.49
C HIS A 46 22.69 -6.86 -12.24
N ALA A 47 21.42 -7.23 -12.40
CA ALA A 47 20.63 -7.67 -11.26
C ALA A 47 21.16 -9.01 -10.73
N ALA A 48 21.08 -9.22 -9.41
CA ALA A 48 21.43 -10.50 -8.79
C ALA A 48 20.49 -11.66 -9.20
N GLY A 49 19.38 -11.39 -9.91
CA GLY A 49 18.46 -12.40 -10.46
C GLY A 49 17.61 -13.14 -9.43
N GLY A 50 17.77 -12.88 -8.13
CA GLY A 50 16.97 -13.48 -7.07
C GLY A 50 15.53 -12.96 -7.06
N PHE A 51 14.57 -13.86 -6.80
CA PHE A 51 13.17 -13.51 -6.63
C PHE A 51 12.59 -14.15 -5.36
N HIS A 52 11.58 -13.48 -4.80
CA HIS A 52 10.84 -13.88 -3.61
C HIS A 52 9.37 -13.51 -3.77
N THR A 53 8.48 -14.25 -3.11
CA THR A 53 7.03 -14.04 -3.22
C THR A 53 6.42 -13.21 -2.09
N LEU A 54 7.19 -12.93 -1.04
CA LEU A 54 6.73 -12.17 0.13
C LEU A 54 6.90 -10.65 -0.04
N ASN A 55 5.85 -9.90 0.29
CA ASN A 55 5.87 -8.45 0.33
C ASN A 55 5.17 -7.91 1.58
N GLY A 56 5.49 -6.67 1.95
CA GLY A 56 4.78 -5.93 2.99
C GLY A 56 3.32 -5.66 2.63
N ASP A 57 3.01 -5.53 1.33
CA ASP A 57 1.66 -5.42 0.78
C ASP A 57 1.22 -6.78 0.19
N PRO A 58 0.17 -7.43 0.74
CA PRO A 58 -0.31 -8.72 0.26
C PRO A 58 -0.81 -8.72 -1.20
N ASN A 59 -1.31 -7.59 -1.71
CA ASN A 59 -1.73 -7.50 -3.11
C ASN A 59 -0.52 -7.52 -4.04
N VAL A 60 0.57 -6.84 -3.64
CA VAL A 60 1.85 -6.90 -4.36
C VAL A 60 2.43 -8.32 -4.31
N ALA A 61 2.33 -9.01 -3.17
CA ALA A 61 2.78 -10.41 -3.04
C ALA A 61 2.04 -11.34 -4.03
N ARG A 62 0.72 -11.17 -4.22
CA ARG A 62 -0.04 -11.92 -5.23
C ARG A 62 0.46 -11.68 -6.66
N LEU A 63 0.81 -10.45 -6.99
CA LEU A 63 1.39 -10.09 -8.30
C LEU A 63 2.82 -10.61 -8.47
N GLN A 64 3.58 -10.76 -7.39
CA GLN A 64 4.89 -11.42 -7.43
C GLN A 64 4.77 -12.91 -7.74
N ALA A 65 3.82 -13.58 -7.07
CA ALA A 65 3.48 -14.97 -7.37
C ALA A 65 3.12 -15.19 -8.85
N TYR A 66 2.28 -14.31 -9.41
CA TYR A 66 1.97 -14.31 -10.85
C TYR A 66 3.23 -14.22 -11.71
N THR A 67 4.16 -13.32 -11.35
CA THR A 67 5.40 -13.10 -12.10
C THR A 67 6.26 -14.35 -12.15
N VAL A 68 6.40 -15.08 -11.04
CA VAL A 68 7.19 -16.32 -11.00
C VAL A 68 6.56 -17.40 -11.88
N GLY A 69 5.22 -17.54 -11.86
CA GLY A 69 4.50 -18.48 -12.72
C GLY A 69 4.58 -18.16 -14.22
N LEU A 70 4.70 -16.88 -14.56
CA LEU A 70 4.75 -16.39 -15.94
C LEU A 70 6.03 -16.82 -16.69
N TYR A 71 7.15 -17.04 -16.00
CA TYR A 71 8.43 -17.32 -16.67
C TYR A 71 8.38 -18.57 -17.56
N LYS A 72 7.68 -19.62 -17.12
CA LYS A 72 7.50 -20.83 -17.92
C LYS A 72 6.73 -20.54 -19.22
N GLU A 73 5.67 -19.75 -19.13
CA GLU A 73 4.88 -19.35 -20.31
C GLU A 73 5.75 -18.55 -21.30
N LEU A 74 6.63 -17.68 -20.80
CA LEU A 74 7.54 -16.92 -21.64
C LEU A 74 8.55 -17.81 -22.35
N GLU A 75 9.12 -18.81 -21.68
CA GLU A 75 10.05 -19.75 -22.31
C GLU A 75 9.34 -20.53 -23.44
N GLU A 76 8.12 -21.02 -23.19
CA GLU A 76 7.31 -21.76 -24.16
C GLU A 76 6.96 -20.91 -25.39
N LEU A 77 6.56 -19.65 -25.18
CA LEU A 77 6.15 -18.77 -26.28
C LEU A 77 7.34 -18.20 -27.06
N SER A 78 8.44 -17.88 -26.38
CA SER A 78 9.58 -17.19 -26.99
C SER A 78 10.68 -18.12 -27.50
N GLY A 79 10.72 -19.37 -27.03
CA GLY A 79 11.84 -20.29 -27.23
C GLY A 79 13.16 -19.82 -26.59
N GLN A 80 13.12 -18.81 -25.72
CA GLN A 80 14.28 -18.28 -24.98
C GLN A 80 14.22 -18.76 -23.54
N SER A 81 15.29 -19.39 -23.05
CA SER A 81 15.33 -19.75 -21.63
C SER A 81 15.49 -18.51 -20.74
N CYS A 82 14.76 -18.51 -19.63
CA CYS A 82 14.88 -17.59 -18.52
C CYS A 82 15.97 -18.04 -17.51
N GLY A 83 16.49 -19.28 -17.64
CA GLY A 83 17.46 -19.85 -16.72
C GLY A 83 16.91 -19.95 -15.30
N LEU A 84 15.69 -20.46 -15.12
CA LEU A 84 14.98 -20.48 -13.85
C LEU A 84 15.49 -21.58 -12.91
N HIS A 85 15.92 -21.20 -11.70
CA HIS A 85 16.33 -22.09 -10.61
C HIS A 85 15.40 -21.88 -9.40
N LEU A 86 14.46 -22.80 -9.18
CA LEU A 86 13.55 -22.78 -8.03
C LEU A 86 14.14 -23.61 -6.88
N THR A 87 15.10 -23.02 -6.16
CA THR A 87 15.79 -23.68 -5.04
C THR A 87 15.01 -23.56 -3.73
N GLY A 88 14.07 -22.61 -3.63
CA GLY A 88 13.47 -22.18 -2.37
C GLY A 88 14.43 -21.32 -1.55
N GLY A 89 13.95 -20.80 -0.42
CA GLY A 89 14.76 -19.89 0.38
C GLY A 89 14.28 -19.76 1.82
N VAL A 90 15.17 -19.22 2.66
CA VAL A 90 14.92 -19.00 4.09
C VAL A 90 15.18 -17.56 4.50
N MET A 91 14.30 -17.05 5.34
CA MET A 91 14.50 -15.82 6.11
C MET A 91 14.87 -16.18 7.55
N LEU A 92 16.07 -15.83 7.98
CA LEU A 92 16.60 -16.24 9.28
C LEU A 92 16.14 -15.28 10.39
N ALA A 93 15.90 -15.82 11.60
CA ALA A 93 15.65 -15.02 12.79
C ALA A 93 16.84 -15.06 13.75
N ASP A 94 17.48 -13.92 13.97
CA ASP A 94 18.60 -13.75 14.92
C ASP A 94 18.13 -13.51 16.37
N SER A 95 16.87 -13.13 16.56
CA SER A 95 16.29 -12.83 17.87
C SER A 95 14.85 -13.31 18.01
N ALA A 96 14.33 -13.31 19.26
CA ALA A 96 12.93 -13.64 19.54
C ALA A 96 11.96 -12.66 18.86
N GLU A 97 12.28 -11.37 18.86
CA GLU A 97 11.48 -10.34 18.18
C GLU A 97 11.47 -10.54 16.67
N ARG A 98 12.60 -10.94 16.07
CA ARG A 98 12.63 -11.31 14.64
C ARG A 98 11.77 -12.55 14.38
N MET A 99 11.73 -13.50 15.30
CA MET A 99 10.84 -14.66 15.17
C MET A 99 9.37 -14.27 15.24
N ASP A 100 8.98 -13.28 16.06
CA ASP A 100 7.61 -12.74 16.06
C ASP A 100 7.25 -12.08 14.72
N PHE A 101 8.18 -11.33 14.13
CA PHE A 101 8.04 -10.81 12.76
C PHE A 101 7.81 -11.93 11.73
N LEU A 102 8.58 -13.03 11.80
CA LEU A 102 8.41 -14.18 10.91
C LEU A 102 7.08 -14.92 11.14
N ARG A 103 6.61 -15.04 12.39
CA ARG A 103 5.29 -15.60 12.69
C ARG A 103 4.16 -14.78 12.06
N MET A 104 4.24 -13.46 12.13
CA MET A 104 3.28 -12.58 11.46
C MET A 104 3.35 -12.73 9.92
N THR A 105 4.56 -12.81 9.37
CA THR A 105 4.77 -13.01 7.93
C THR A 105 4.19 -14.35 7.46
N HIS A 106 4.41 -15.42 8.22
CA HIS A 106 3.84 -16.74 7.97
C HIS A 106 2.30 -16.74 8.02
N ALA A 107 1.71 -16.11 9.05
CA ALA A 107 0.26 -15.99 9.19
C ALA A 107 -0.36 -15.26 7.97
N ARG A 108 0.27 -14.16 7.53
CA ARG A 108 -0.13 -13.47 6.30
C ARG A 108 0.00 -14.35 5.06
N GLY A 109 1.09 -15.14 4.97
CA GLY A 109 1.27 -16.14 3.92
C GLY A 109 0.08 -17.11 3.83
N ARG A 110 -0.46 -17.56 4.96
CA ARG A 110 -1.65 -18.42 4.99
C ARG A 110 -2.90 -17.73 4.44
N ALA A 111 -3.11 -16.45 4.75
CA ALA A 111 -4.19 -15.64 4.17
C ALA A 111 -4.03 -15.42 2.65
N LEU A 112 -2.82 -15.61 2.12
CA LEU A 112 -2.52 -15.57 0.69
C LEU A 112 -2.47 -16.95 0.04
N GLY A 113 -2.67 -18.04 0.80
CA GLY A 113 -2.56 -19.41 0.29
C GLY A 113 -1.12 -19.87 0.04
N MET A 114 -0.12 -19.17 0.58
CA MET A 114 1.31 -19.48 0.41
C MET A 114 1.75 -20.63 1.32
N GLN A 115 2.61 -21.50 0.80
CA GLN A 115 3.11 -22.72 1.48
C GLN A 115 4.36 -22.48 2.34
N THR A 116 4.50 -21.29 2.91
CA THR A 116 5.62 -20.96 3.79
C THR A 116 5.58 -21.79 5.07
N GLU A 117 6.71 -22.06 5.72
CA GLU A 117 6.78 -22.82 6.97
C GLU A 117 7.80 -22.25 7.95
N LEU A 118 7.47 -22.25 9.24
CA LEU A 118 8.44 -21.92 10.29
C LEU A 118 9.30 -23.15 10.58
N ILE A 119 10.62 -23.00 10.47
CA ILE A 119 11.59 -24.09 10.62
C ILE A 119 12.66 -23.76 11.66
N THR A 120 13.35 -24.80 12.11
CA THR A 120 14.49 -24.71 13.02
C THR A 120 15.77 -24.27 12.30
N PRO A 121 16.77 -23.70 13.01
CA PRO A 121 18.07 -23.38 12.42
C PRO A 121 18.79 -24.61 11.84
N SER A 122 18.61 -25.81 12.43
CA SER A 122 19.21 -27.04 11.91
C SER A 122 18.56 -27.53 10.62
N GLU A 123 17.25 -27.37 10.46
CA GLU A 123 16.58 -27.61 9.16
C GLU A 123 17.10 -26.64 8.09
N ALA A 124 17.28 -25.36 8.43
CA ALA A 124 17.87 -24.38 7.51
C ALA A 124 19.32 -24.76 7.13
N GLN A 125 20.14 -25.18 8.09
CA GLN A 125 21.51 -25.63 7.84
C GLN A 125 21.58 -26.86 6.93
N ALA A 126 20.64 -27.81 7.04
CA ALA A 126 20.60 -28.99 6.17
C ALA A 126 20.38 -28.64 4.67
N MET A 127 19.80 -27.47 4.39
CA MET A 127 19.58 -26.94 3.04
C MET A 127 20.64 -25.90 2.62
N PHE A 128 21.30 -25.27 3.59
CA PHE A 128 22.39 -24.32 3.40
C PHE A 128 23.54 -24.58 4.40
N PRO A 129 24.41 -25.58 4.16
CA PRO A 129 25.46 -26.01 5.09
C PRO A 129 26.52 -24.96 5.41
N LEU A 130 26.57 -23.83 4.67
CA LEU A 130 27.48 -22.72 5.01
C LEU A 130 27.00 -21.96 6.26
N LEU A 131 25.74 -22.14 6.67
CA LEU A 131 25.13 -21.51 7.84
C LEU A 131 25.70 -22.05 9.16
N ASP A 132 26.09 -21.16 10.08
CA ASP A 132 26.29 -21.48 11.49
C ASP A 132 24.98 -21.25 12.28
N PRO A 133 24.26 -22.32 12.67
CA PRO A 133 22.93 -22.22 13.26
C PRO A 133 22.91 -21.58 14.66
N LYS A 134 24.06 -21.46 15.34
CA LYS A 134 24.11 -20.91 16.71
C LYS A 134 23.72 -19.44 16.80
N HIS A 135 23.75 -18.73 15.67
CA HIS A 135 23.41 -17.31 15.56
C HIS A 135 21.91 -17.06 15.38
N PHE A 136 21.10 -18.12 15.25
CA PHE A 136 19.69 -18.01 14.88
C PHE A 136 18.80 -18.80 15.83
N VAL A 137 17.59 -18.29 16.05
CA VAL A 137 16.56 -18.93 16.89
C VAL A 137 15.49 -19.65 16.07
N GLY A 138 15.45 -19.42 14.76
CA GLY A 138 14.49 -20.01 13.83
C GLY A 138 14.61 -19.41 12.42
N ALA A 139 13.78 -19.87 11.50
CA ALA A 139 13.67 -19.31 10.16
C ALA A 139 12.26 -19.49 9.58
N LEU A 140 11.98 -18.76 8.49
CA LEU A 140 10.79 -18.93 7.65
C LEU A 140 11.24 -19.45 6.29
N TRP A 141 10.79 -20.65 5.93
CA TRP A 141 10.96 -21.27 4.62
C TRP A 141 9.89 -20.78 3.65
N ASP A 142 10.30 -20.45 2.42
CA ASP A 142 9.41 -20.24 1.27
C ASP A 142 9.87 -21.15 0.10
N PRO A 143 9.03 -22.10 -0.34
CA PRO A 143 9.39 -23.01 -1.43
C PRO A 143 9.38 -22.33 -2.80
N VAL A 144 8.90 -21.09 -2.92
CA VAL A 144 8.77 -20.36 -4.20
C VAL A 144 9.72 -19.17 -4.23
N GLU A 145 10.94 -19.41 -3.79
CA GLU A 145 12.08 -18.52 -4.00
C GLU A 145 13.11 -19.18 -4.91
N GLY A 146 14.00 -18.36 -5.45
CA GLY A 146 15.02 -18.85 -6.36
C GLY A 146 15.71 -17.71 -7.08
N HIS A 147 16.29 -18.05 -8.23
CA HIS A 147 16.93 -17.08 -9.10
C HIS A 147 16.77 -17.43 -10.57
N LEU A 148 17.07 -16.46 -11.43
CA LEU A 148 17.01 -16.61 -12.88
C LEU A 148 18.14 -15.85 -13.58
N ASP A 149 18.28 -16.02 -14.90
CA ASP A 149 19.11 -15.16 -15.74
C ASP A 149 18.36 -13.86 -16.05
N PRO A 150 18.81 -12.70 -15.52
CA PRO A 150 18.15 -11.41 -15.74
C PRO A 150 18.07 -11.02 -17.22
N SER A 151 19.15 -11.27 -17.96
CA SER A 151 19.26 -10.86 -19.36
C SER A 151 18.46 -11.81 -20.24
N GLY A 152 18.58 -13.12 -20.05
CA GLY A 152 17.79 -14.13 -20.73
C GLY A 152 16.28 -13.92 -20.55
N THR A 153 15.85 -13.67 -19.32
CA THR A 153 14.43 -13.41 -19.00
C THR A 153 13.90 -12.15 -19.68
N THR A 154 14.67 -11.06 -19.69
CA THR A 154 14.25 -9.83 -20.38
C THR A 154 14.11 -10.05 -21.89
N HIS A 155 15.00 -10.85 -22.49
CA HIS A 155 14.90 -11.22 -23.90
C HIS A 155 13.72 -12.17 -24.18
N ALA A 156 13.36 -13.04 -23.23
CA ALA A 156 12.18 -13.89 -23.35
C ALA A 156 10.89 -13.05 -23.45
N TYR A 157 10.72 -12.03 -22.59
CA TYR A 157 9.63 -11.06 -22.72
C TYR A 157 9.63 -10.36 -24.08
N ALA A 158 10.76 -9.80 -24.50
CA ALA A 158 10.87 -9.06 -25.76
C ALA A 158 10.54 -9.93 -26.99
N LYS A 159 11.02 -11.17 -27.01
CA LYS A 159 10.73 -12.14 -28.06
C LYS A 159 9.26 -12.56 -28.04
N ALA A 160 8.70 -12.86 -26.86
CA ALA A 160 7.29 -13.18 -26.71
C ALA A 160 6.38 -12.04 -27.22
N ALA A 161 6.69 -10.80 -26.89
CA ALA A 161 5.97 -9.63 -27.40
C ALA A 161 6.01 -9.52 -28.93
N ARG A 162 7.18 -9.77 -29.54
CA ARG A 162 7.34 -9.79 -31.01
C ARG A 162 6.59 -10.94 -31.68
N VAL A 163 6.60 -12.14 -31.08
CA VAL A 163 5.79 -13.29 -31.55
C VAL A 163 4.31 -12.93 -31.58
N LEU A 164 3.85 -12.14 -30.61
CA LEU A 164 2.47 -11.64 -30.54
C LEU A 164 2.19 -10.42 -31.45
N GLY A 165 3.20 -9.87 -32.14
CA GLY A 165 3.04 -8.82 -33.15
C GLY A 165 3.51 -7.42 -32.74
N ALA A 166 4.00 -7.22 -31.52
CA ALA A 166 4.54 -5.93 -31.09
C ALA A 166 5.93 -5.65 -31.69
N GLN A 167 6.30 -4.37 -31.75
CA GLN A 167 7.55 -3.90 -32.35
C GLN A 167 8.54 -3.37 -31.30
N ILE A 168 9.82 -3.41 -31.63
CA ILE A 168 10.90 -2.92 -30.76
C ILE A 168 11.94 -2.19 -31.60
N ALA A 169 12.21 -0.93 -31.27
CA ALA A 169 13.26 -0.09 -31.82
C ALA A 169 14.39 0.09 -30.80
N LEU A 170 15.58 -0.40 -31.11
CA LEU A 170 16.79 -0.27 -30.29
C LEU A 170 17.66 0.88 -30.78
N ARG A 171 18.57 1.36 -29.93
CA ARG A 171 19.53 2.44 -30.21
C ARG A 171 18.84 3.71 -30.74
N ASN A 172 17.68 4.01 -30.17
CA ASN A 172 16.81 5.09 -30.64
C ASN A 172 16.33 5.95 -29.47
N PRO A 173 17.21 6.73 -28.83
CA PRO A 173 16.86 7.50 -27.64
C PRO A 173 15.74 8.50 -27.92
N VAL A 174 14.74 8.53 -27.02
CA VAL A 174 13.72 9.58 -26.96
C VAL A 174 14.39 10.86 -26.48
N ARG A 175 14.17 11.96 -27.22
CA ARG A 175 14.76 13.28 -26.95
C ARG A 175 13.73 14.25 -26.41
N GLU A 176 12.49 14.13 -26.86
CA GLU A 176 11.40 15.03 -26.51
C GLU A 176 10.05 14.31 -26.60
N LEU A 177 9.12 14.74 -25.74
CA LEU A 177 7.73 14.31 -25.71
C LEU A 177 6.84 15.54 -25.78
N THR A 178 5.96 15.62 -26.77
CA THR A 178 4.92 16.64 -26.86
C THR A 178 3.57 16.00 -27.12
N GLN A 179 2.49 16.67 -26.76
CA GLN A 179 1.13 16.20 -27.02
C GLN A 179 0.39 17.22 -27.89
N ASP A 180 -0.20 16.74 -28.98
CA ASP A 180 -1.02 17.53 -29.87
C ASP A 180 -2.40 17.83 -29.23
N PRO A 181 -3.13 18.86 -29.69
CA PRO A 181 -4.48 19.17 -29.20
C PRO A 181 -5.52 18.05 -29.40
N ASP A 182 -5.25 17.09 -30.30
CA ASP A 182 -6.09 15.90 -30.50
C ASP A 182 -5.85 14.81 -29.43
N GLY A 183 -4.90 15.02 -28.52
CA GLY A 183 -4.52 14.08 -27.47
C GLY A 183 -3.44 13.08 -27.88
N MET A 184 -2.99 13.08 -29.13
CA MET A 184 -1.92 12.20 -29.60
C MET A 184 -0.55 12.70 -29.13
N TRP A 185 0.30 11.78 -28.72
CA TRP A 185 1.69 12.04 -28.34
C TRP A 185 2.60 12.00 -29.55
N ASN A 186 3.50 12.98 -29.64
CA ASN A 186 4.68 12.95 -30.51
C ASN A 186 5.89 12.50 -29.69
N VAL A 187 6.39 11.29 -29.97
CA VAL A 187 7.61 10.74 -29.39
C VAL A 187 8.75 11.01 -30.35
N ILE A 188 9.55 12.03 -30.04
CA ILE A 188 10.63 12.51 -30.91
C ILE A 188 11.91 11.79 -30.51
N THR A 189 12.49 11.05 -31.46
CA THR A 189 13.73 10.29 -31.25
C THR A 189 14.79 10.70 -32.26
N GLU A 190 16.01 10.18 -32.09
CA GLU A 190 17.10 10.39 -33.04
C GLU A 190 16.81 9.81 -34.44
N GLY A 191 16.08 8.70 -34.50
CA GLY A 191 15.61 8.07 -35.74
C GLY A 191 14.35 8.67 -36.36
N GLY A 192 13.78 9.74 -35.79
CA GLY A 192 12.58 10.41 -36.28
C GLY A 192 11.44 10.48 -35.25
N THR A 193 10.27 10.96 -35.69
CA THR A 193 9.10 11.13 -34.82
C THR A 193 8.11 9.99 -35.00
N TYR A 194 7.60 9.47 -33.89
CA TYR A 194 6.49 8.52 -33.83
C TYR A 194 5.27 9.19 -33.19
N ARG A 195 4.06 8.87 -33.66
CA ARG A 195 2.81 9.29 -33.03
C ARG A 195 2.19 8.15 -32.23
N ALA A 196 1.62 8.43 -31.06
CA ALA A 196 0.92 7.42 -30.27
C ALA A 196 -0.28 7.94 -29.48
N GLU A 197 -1.31 7.12 -29.29
CA GLU A 197 -2.42 7.44 -28.38
C GLU A 197 -1.96 7.39 -26.91
N HIS A 198 -1.14 6.39 -26.56
CA HIS A 198 -0.62 6.17 -25.20
C HIS A 198 0.91 6.16 -25.16
N VAL A 199 1.50 6.75 -24.11
CA VAL A 199 2.94 6.68 -23.83
C VAL A 199 3.18 6.15 -22.43
N VAL A 200 4.03 5.12 -22.30
CA VAL A 200 4.44 4.53 -21.03
C VAL A 200 5.91 4.90 -20.73
N ASN A 201 6.13 5.57 -19.60
CA ASN A 201 7.46 5.76 -19.03
C ASN A 201 7.86 4.50 -18.24
N ALA A 202 8.77 3.72 -18.83
CA ALA A 202 9.45 2.59 -18.20
C ALA A 202 10.97 2.81 -18.20
N GLY A 203 11.41 4.08 -18.09
CA GLY A 203 12.79 4.51 -18.30
C GLY A 203 13.80 4.08 -17.23
N GLY A 204 13.39 3.33 -16.21
CA GLY A 204 14.27 2.87 -15.12
C GLY A 204 15.05 4.03 -14.51
N LEU A 205 16.38 4.00 -14.64
CA LEU A 205 17.30 5.06 -14.18
C LEU A 205 17.00 6.45 -14.78
N TRP A 206 16.40 6.50 -15.98
CA TRP A 206 16.02 7.72 -16.70
C TRP A 206 14.54 8.11 -16.51
N ALA A 207 13.82 7.46 -15.58
CA ALA A 207 12.41 7.71 -15.34
C ALA A 207 12.12 9.19 -15.06
N ARG A 208 12.95 9.85 -14.25
CA ARG A 208 12.78 11.28 -13.93
C ARG A 208 13.02 12.16 -15.13
N GLU A 209 14.03 11.85 -15.92
CA GLU A 209 14.40 12.61 -17.10
C GLU A 209 13.27 12.58 -18.13
N LEU A 210 12.64 11.42 -18.34
CA LEU A 210 11.43 11.29 -19.15
C LEU A 210 10.23 12.03 -18.52
N GLY A 211 10.09 12.02 -17.20
CA GLY A 211 9.10 12.83 -16.49
C GLY A 211 9.28 14.33 -16.77
N ARG A 212 10.50 14.83 -16.70
CA ARG A 212 10.81 16.26 -16.93
C ARG A 212 10.49 16.70 -18.35
N MET A 213 10.54 15.81 -19.35
CA MET A 213 10.11 16.12 -20.72
C MET A 213 8.63 16.52 -20.80
N VAL A 214 7.80 16.04 -19.85
CA VAL A 214 6.36 16.34 -19.78
C VAL A 214 6.00 17.20 -18.56
N GLY A 215 6.98 17.88 -17.98
CA GLY A 215 6.77 18.84 -16.88
C GLY A 215 6.52 18.23 -15.50
N ILE A 216 6.81 16.94 -15.29
CA ILE A 216 6.63 16.27 -14.00
C ILE A 216 7.97 15.91 -13.36
N GLU A 217 8.09 16.06 -12.05
CA GLU A 217 9.18 15.49 -11.26
C GLU A 217 8.67 14.21 -10.58
N LEU A 218 9.00 13.05 -11.13
CA LEU A 218 8.60 11.77 -10.55
C LEU A 218 9.36 11.51 -9.23
N PRO A 219 8.70 11.01 -8.16
CA PRO A 219 9.34 10.69 -6.89
C PRO A 219 10.13 9.38 -6.99
N VAL A 220 11.24 9.43 -7.73
CA VAL A 220 12.15 8.31 -7.97
C VAL A 220 13.57 8.72 -7.64
N LEU A 221 14.33 7.83 -7.01
CA LEU A 221 15.77 8.03 -6.80
C LEU A 221 16.51 6.73 -7.09
N ALA A 222 17.65 6.85 -7.76
CA ALA A 222 18.56 5.73 -7.92
C ALA A 222 19.50 5.62 -6.71
N MET A 223 19.71 4.40 -6.25
CA MET A 223 20.64 4.06 -5.17
C MET A 223 21.75 3.16 -5.72
N GLU A 224 22.96 3.33 -5.21
CA GLU A 224 24.02 2.35 -5.37
C GLU A 224 23.68 1.08 -4.58
N HIS A 225 24.04 -0.08 -5.11
CA HIS A 225 23.92 -1.35 -4.40
C HIS A 225 24.98 -2.33 -4.82
N MET A 226 25.52 -3.05 -3.82
CA MET A 226 26.64 -3.95 -4.00
C MET A 226 26.31 -5.40 -3.70
N TYR A 227 26.85 -6.27 -4.55
CA TYR A 227 26.99 -7.69 -4.26
C TYR A 227 28.32 -8.23 -4.79
N LEU A 228 28.74 -9.34 -4.19
CA LEU A 228 29.99 -10.03 -4.44
C LEU A 228 29.69 -11.38 -5.05
N LEU A 229 30.55 -11.81 -5.96
CA LEU A 229 30.62 -13.18 -6.45
C LEU A 229 31.90 -13.80 -5.94
N THR A 230 31.81 -14.95 -5.30
CA THR A 230 33.00 -15.69 -4.88
C THR A 230 33.64 -16.44 -6.06
N GLU A 231 34.89 -16.85 -5.87
CA GLU A 231 35.48 -17.96 -6.60
C GLU A 231 34.74 -19.27 -6.27
N PRO A 232 34.91 -20.35 -7.06
CA PRO A 232 34.37 -21.66 -6.71
C PRO A 232 34.78 -22.09 -5.31
N MET A 233 33.81 -22.61 -4.54
CA MET A 233 33.98 -23.07 -3.17
C MET A 233 33.79 -24.59 -3.11
N GLU A 234 34.73 -25.28 -2.47
CA GLU A 234 34.65 -26.75 -2.34
C GLU A 234 33.43 -27.16 -1.50
N GLU A 235 33.05 -26.37 -0.49
CA GLU A 235 31.86 -26.61 0.32
C GLU A 235 30.57 -26.64 -0.52
N VAL A 236 30.47 -25.78 -1.54
CA VAL A 236 29.31 -25.71 -2.47
C VAL A 236 29.35 -26.88 -3.44
N ALA A 237 30.51 -27.12 -4.06
CA ALA A 237 30.67 -28.21 -5.03
C ALA A 237 30.44 -29.59 -4.38
N ALA A 238 30.90 -29.80 -3.15
CA ALA A 238 30.66 -31.01 -2.38
C ALA A 238 29.17 -31.22 -2.11
N PHE A 239 28.45 -30.19 -1.64
CA PHE A 239 27.01 -30.28 -1.40
C PHE A 239 26.23 -30.66 -2.66
N ASN A 240 26.56 -30.03 -3.80
CA ASN A 240 25.93 -30.34 -5.09
C ASN A 240 26.16 -31.82 -5.48
N ARG A 241 27.39 -32.33 -5.33
CA ARG A 241 27.73 -33.72 -5.66
C ARG A 241 27.08 -34.73 -4.73
N GLU A 242 27.06 -34.45 -3.43
CA GLU A 242 26.56 -35.38 -2.41
C GLU A 242 25.04 -35.47 -2.40
N THR A 243 24.37 -34.34 -2.67
CA THR A 243 22.92 -34.26 -2.52
C THR A 243 22.17 -34.20 -3.84
N GLY A 244 22.85 -33.84 -4.94
CA GLY A 244 22.24 -33.62 -6.25
C GLY A 244 21.37 -32.36 -6.31
N ARG A 245 21.56 -31.41 -5.39
CA ARG A 245 20.74 -30.20 -5.22
C ARG A 245 21.63 -28.96 -5.15
N GLU A 246 21.08 -27.82 -5.55
CA GLU A 246 21.67 -26.50 -5.31
C GLU A 246 21.35 -26.00 -3.90
N LEU A 247 22.19 -25.12 -3.37
CA LEU A 247 21.95 -24.40 -2.13
C LEU A 247 20.75 -23.45 -2.29
N ILE A 248 19.96 -23.35 -1.23
CA ILE A 248 18.81 -22.46 -1.17
C ILE A 248 19.24 -20.98 -1.07
N GLY A 249 18.30 -20.07 -1.35
CA GLY A 249 18.48 -18.66 -1.02
C GLY A 249 18.42 -18.43 0.50
N VAL A 250 19.16 -17.45 1.00
CA VAL A 250 19.17 -17.08 2.42
C VAL A 250 19.10 -15.56 2.56
N ILE A 251 18.23 -15.09 3.45
CA ILE A 251 18.20 -13.72 3.96
C ILE A 251 18.59 -13.74 5.43
N ASP A 252 19.72 -13.10 5.74
CA ASP A 252 20.14 -12.79 7.11
C ASP A 252 19.89 -11.30 7.40
N PHE A 253 18.82 -11.03 8.16
CA PHE A 253 18.45 -9.66 8.48
C PHE A 253 19.46 -8.95 9.39
N LYS A 254 20.23 -9.67 10.20
CA LYS A 254 21.16 -9.06 11.16
C LYS A 254 22.42 -8.56 10.47
N GLY A 255 22.94 -9.35 9.52
CA GLY A 255 24.05 -8.94 8.65
C GLY A 255 23.62 -8.02 7.51
N GLU A 256 22.31 -7.82 7.33
CA GLU A 256 21.73 -7.15 6.17
C GLU A 256 22.08 -7.82 4.84
N ILE A 257 22.17 -9.15 4.85
CA ILE A 257 22.69 -9.97 3.75
C ILE A 257 21.56 -10.74 3.08
N TYR A 258 21.63 -10.80 1.74
CA TYR A 258 21.02 -11.88 0.99
C TYR A 258 22.12 -12.68 0.27
N THR A 259 21.96 -13.99 0.20
CA THR A 259 22.93 -14.88 -0.45
C THR A 259 22.25 -16.03 -1.17
N ARG A 260 22.87 -16.49 -2.26
CA ARG A 260 22.45 -17.66 -3.05
C ARG A 260 23.64 -18.31 -3.72
N GLN A 261 23.48 -19.53 -4.19
CA GLN A 261 24.46 -20.16 -5.06
C GLN A 261 24.61 -19.41 -6.39
N GLU A 262 25.85 -19.25 -6.85
CA GLU A 262 26.19 -18.80 -8.20
C GLU A 262 27.22 -19.77 -8.77
N ARG A 263 26.77 -20.68 -9.65
CA ARG A 263 27.55 -21.84 -10.13
C ARG A 263 28.08 -22.66 -8.95
N ASP A 264 29.38 -22.89 -8.85
CA ASP A 264 30.03 -23.59 -7.73
C ASP A 264 30.50 -22.62 -6.63
N GLY A 265 30.04 -21.37 -6.63
CA GLY A 265 30.34 -20.36 -5.61
C GLY A 265 29.07 -19.72 -5.05
N ILE A 266 29.23 -18.54 -4.46
CA ILE A 266 28.17 -17.79 -3.78
C ILE A 266 28.07 -16.36 -4.34
N LEU A 267 26.84 -15.90 -4.53
CA LEU A 267 26.51 -14.49 -4.64
C LEU A 267 26.10 -13.99 -3.26
N LEU A 268 26.72 -12.91 -2.77
CA LEU A 268 26.35 -12.26 -1.51
C LEU A 268 26.16 -10.76 -1.72
N GLY A 269 24.98 -10.23 -1.42
CA GLY A 269 24.69 -8.79 -1.48
C GLY A 269 24.21 -8.23 -0.15
N THR A 270 24.37 -6.92 0.03
CA THR A 270 24.07 -6.24 1.30
C THR A 270 23.20 -5.00 1.11
N TYR A 271 22.35 -4.70 2.09
CA TYR A 271 21.65 -3.41 2.19
C TYR A 271 22.19 -2.65 3.39
N GLU A 272 23.28 -1.93 3.17
CA GLU A 272 24.04 -1.25 4.21
C GLU A 272 23.36 0.01 4.75
N LYS A 273 23.67 0.35 6.01
CA LYS A 273 23.20 1.59 6.64
C LYS A 273 23.78 2.86 6.00
N ASP A 274 25.07 2.83 5.61
CA ASP A 274 25.73 3.95 4.92
C ASP A 274 25.38 3.99 3.42
N CYS A 275 24.08 3.99 3.12
CA CYS A 275 23.58 3.94 1.76
C CYS A 275 23.89 5.22 0.96
N ARG A 276 24.17 5.06 -0.34
CA ARG A 276 24.51 6.19 -1.23
C ARG A 276 23.54 6.34 -2.40
N PRO A 277 22.92 7.52 -2.58
CA PRO A 277 22.16 7.81 -3.78
C PRO A 277 23.09 8.00 -4.98
N TRP A 278 22.75 7.40 -6.11
CA TRP A 278 23.43 7.63 -7.38
C TRP A 278 22.68 8.67 -8.20
N SER A 279 23.45 9.58 -8.80
CA SER A 279 22.96 10.67 -9.64
C SER A 279 21.66 11.32 -9.12
N PRO A 280 21.68 11.97 -7.94
CA PRO A 280 20.46 12.41 -7.28
C PRO A 280 19.72 13.52 -8.03
N LEU A 281 20.37 14.22 -8.96
CA LEU A 281 19.77 15.33 -9.71
C LEU A 281 19.45 14.99 -11.16
N SER A 282 20.40 14.46 -11.93
CA SER A 282 20.24 14.22 -13.37
C SER A 282 21.03 13.01 -13.84
N THR A 283 20.35 12.00 -14.35
CA THR A 283 20.97 10.76 -14.84
C THR A 283 21.72 11.01 -16.15
N PRO A 284 23.02 10.65 -16.25
CA PRO A 284 23.77 10.74 -17.51
C PRO A 284 23.15 9.87 -18.61
N TRP A 285 23.03 10.41 -19.82
CA TRP A 285 22.40 9.70 -20.96
C TRP A 285 23.31 8.67 -21.64
N ASP A 286 24.62 8.82 -21.47
CA ASP A 286 25.68 7.96 -22.01
C ASP A 286 25.95 6.73 -21.14
N PHE A 287 25.62 6.77 -19.84
CA PHE A 287 25.77 5.62 -18.94
C PHE A 287 24.98 4.40 -19.43
N GLY A 288 25.61 3.23 -19.66
CA GLY A 288 24.89 2.00 -20.05
C GLY A 288 25.78 0.78 -20.20
N HIS A 289 25.35 -0.37 -19.66
CA HIS A 289 26.22 -1.55 -19.47
C HIS A 289 27.50 -1.25 -18.66
N GLU A 290 27.41 -0.26 -17.76
CA GLU A 290 28.50 0.16 -16.89
C GLU A 290 28.16 -0.16 -15.44
N LEU A 291 29.20 -0.40 -14.64
CA LEU A 291 29.12 -0.53 -13.19
C LEU A 291 29.81 0.66 -12.55
N LEU A 292 29.37 0.98 -11.34
CA LEU A 292 30.02 1.99 -10.50
C LEU A 292 31.29 1.40 -9.86
N PRO A 293 32.25 2.25 -9.47
CA PRO A 293 33.39 1.78 -8.69
C PRO A 293 32.92 1.07 -7.41
N PRO A 294 33.49 -0.09 -7.06
CA PRO A 294 33.15 -0.79 -5.83
C PRO A 294 33.68 -0.03 -4.59
N ASP A 295 32.95 -0.13 -3.48
CA ASP A 295 33.29 0.48 -2.19
C ASP A 295 33.10 -0.56 -1.06
N LEU A 296 34.09 -1.45 -0.92
CA LEU A 296 34.00 -2.56 0.04
C LEU A 296 34.02 -2.09 1.49
N ASP A 297 34.70 -0.99 1.80
CA ASP A 297 34.76 -0.42 3.15
C ASP A 297 33.36 -0.04 3.65
N ARG A 298 32.50 0.44 2.74
CA ARG A 298 31.10 0.79 3.03
C ARG A 298 30.25 -0.40 3.48
N ILE A 299 30.50 -1.58 2.94
CA ILE A 299 29.75 -2.81 3.24
C ILE A 299 30.46 -3.74 4.22
N ALA A 300 31.71 -3.46 4.57
CA ALA A 300 32.52 -4.27 5.48
C ALA A 300 31.81 -4.60 6.81
N PRO A 301 31.10 -3.67 7.48
CA PRO A 301 30.38 -4.00 8.73
C PRO A 301 29.31 -5.09 8.55
N SER A 302 28.61 -5.09 7.42
CA SER A 302 27.65 -6.15 7.06
C SER A 302 28.37 -7.46 6.76
N LEU A 303 29.46 -7.41 5.99
CA LEU A 303 30.27 -8.59 5.67
C LEU A 303 30.87 -9.25 6.91
N GLU A 304 31.35 -8.49 7.89
CA GLU A 304 31.89 -9.01 9.16
C GLU A 304 30.84 -9.78 9.97
N VAL A 305 29.56 -9.38 9.90
CA VAL A 305 28.46 -10.17 10.47
C VAL A 305 28.25 -11.43 9.62
N GLY A 306 28.18 -11.27 8.29
CA GLY A 306 28.04 -12.36 7.34
C GLY A 306 29.08 -13.46 7.50
N PHE A 307 30.35 -13.12 7.66
CA PHE A 307 31.45 -14.07 7.84
C PHE A 307 31.33 -14.86 9.15
N ARG A 308 30.78 -14.26 10.21
CA ARG A 308 30.50 -15.00 11.45
C ARG A 308 29.33 -15.96 11.28
N HIS A 309 28.28 -15.55 10.57
CA HIS A 309 27.09 -16.37 10.33
C HIS A 309 27.31 -17.44 9.25
N PHE A 310 28.24 -17.20 8.33
CA PHE A 310 28.61 -18.07 7.21
C PHE A 310 30.14 -18.25 7.11
N PRO A 311 30.79 -19.01 8.03
CA PRO A 311 32.25 -19.05 8.15
C PRO A 311 33.03 -19.48 6.91
N ALA A 312 32.39 -20.22 5.99
CA ALA A 312 33.03 -20.59 4.72
C ALA A 312 33.27 -19.38 3.81
N LEU A 313 32.42 -18.34 3.89
CA LEU A 313 32.54 -17.14 3.07
C LEU A 313 33.73 -16.26 3.46
N GLU A 314 34.17 -16.31 4.72
CA GLU A 314 35.36 -15.58 5.20
C GLU A 314 36.63 -16.01 4.45
N ARG A 315 36.70 -17.29 4.04
CA ARG A 315 37.87 -17.88 3.39
C ARG A 315 37.78 -17.87 1.86
N ALA A 316 36.64 -17.50 1.31
CA ALA A 316 36.40 -17.54 -0.13
C ALA A 316 37.08 -16.36 -0.84
N GLY A 317 37.72 -16.62 -1.98
CA GLY A 317 38.20 -15.55 -2.86
C GLY A 317 37.03 -14.77 -3.46
N ILE A 318 37.18 -13.45 -3.64
CA ILE A 318 36.21 -12.62 -4.35
C ILE A 318 36.57 -12.62 -5.84
N LYS A 319 35.71 -13.20 -6.67
CA LYS A 319 35.85 -13.21 -8.13
C LYS A 319 35.48 -11.87 -8.75
N GLN A 320 34.40 -11.26 -8.26
CA GLN A 320 33.89 -10.00 -8.80
C GLN A 320 33.08 -9.23 -7.77
N VAL A 321 33.17 -7.90 -7.83
CA VAL A 321 32.28 -6.98 -7.11
C VAL A 321 31.41 -6.26 -8.12
N ILE A 322 30.11 -6.25 -7.88
CA ILE A 322 29.14 -5.52 -8.67
C ILE A 322 28.64 -4.37 -7.83
N ASN A 323 28.86 -3.13 -8.28
CA ASN A 323 28.18 -1.94 -7.75
C ASN A 323 27.31 -1.35 -8.86
N GLY A 324 26.00 -1.47 -8.73
CA GLY A 324 25.06 -1.09 -9.79
C GLY A 324 23.96 -0.17 -9.28
N PRO A 325 23.56 0.86 -10.05
CA PRO A 325 22.46 1.73 -9.67
C PRO A 325 21.11 1.11 -10.03
N PHE A 326 20.10 1.33 -9.19
CA PHE A 326 18.71 0.93 -9.44
C PHE A 326 17.76 1.83 -8.65
N THR A 327 16.49 1.86 -9.06
CA THR A 327 15.54 2.90 -8.64
C THR A 327 14.59 2.47 -7.54
N PHE A 328 14.27 3.42 -6.66
CA PHE A 328 13.28 3.32 -5.60
C PHE A 328 12.29 4.49 -5.66
N ALA A 329 11.07 4.24 -5.21
CA ALA A 329 10.15 5.27 -4.75
C ALA A 329 10.31 5.50 -3.23
N PRO A 330 9.81 6.60 -2.66
CA PRO A 330 9.94 6.92 -1.24
C PRO A 330 9.55 5.80 -0.26
N ASP A 331 8.57 4.97 -0.61
CA ASP A 331 8.07 3.87 0.20
C ASP A 331 8.64 2.49 -0.21
N GLY A 332 9.47 2.45 -1.25
CA GLY A 332 10.06 1.22 -1.82
C GLY A 332 9.14 0.44 -2.76
N ASN A 333 7.88 0.85 -2.95
CA ASN A 333 6.97 0.21 -3.89
C ASN A 333 7.05 0.85 -5.30
N PRO A 334 6.71 0.10 -6.37
CA PRO A 334 6.63 0.65 -7.72
C PRO A 334 5.77 1.91 -7.88
N LEU A 335 6.03 2.70 -8.92
CA LEU A 335 5.22 3.83 -9.36
C LEU A 335 4.53 3.46 -10.68
N VAL A 336 3.28 3.04 -10.60
CA VAL A 336 2.53 2.43 -11.71
C VAL A 336 1.19 3.12 -11.92
N GLY A 337 0.77 3.31 -13.17
CA GLY A 337 -0.57 3.80 -13.50
C GLY A 337 -0.59 5.15 -14.23
N PRO A 338 -1.78 5.70 -14.48
CA PRO A 338 -1.95 6.93 -15.25
C PRO A 338 -1.52 8.14 -14.44
N VAL A 339 -0.67 8.99 -15.03
CA VAL A 339 -0.10 10.17 -14.40
C VAL A 339 -1.15 11.30 -14.34
N PRO A 340 -1.51 11.80 -13.15
CA PRO A 340 -2.49 12.88 -13.01
C PRO A 340 -2.10 14.13 -13.82
N GLY A 341 -3.10 14.75 -14.47
CA GLY A 341 -2.91 15.96 -15.28
C GLY A 341 -2.41 15.73 -16.72
N LEU A 342 -2.08 14.48 -17.10
CA LEU A 342 -1.64 14.14 -18.44
C LEU A 342 -2.55 13.09 -19.07
N THR A 343 -3.03 13.35 -20.30
CA THR A 343 -3.91 12.42 -21.01
C THR A 343 -3.09 11.28 -21.61
N ASN A 344 -3.42 10.04 -21.25
CA ASN A 344 -2.77 8.83 -21.77
C ASN A 344 -1.24 8.74 -21.58
N TYR A 345 -0.70 9.39 -20.55
CA TYR A 345 0.68 9.20 -20.10
C TYR A 345 0.73 8.31 -18.85
N TRP A 346 1.54 7.27 -18.89
CA TRP A 346 1.54 6.20 -17.90
C TRP A 346 2.93 6.01 -17.29
N SER A 347 2.99 5.61 -16.03
CA SER A 347 4.22 5.24 -15.34
C SER A 347 4.30 3.72 -15.13
N ALA A 348 5.50 3.18 -15.32
CA ALA A 348 5.91 1.83 -14.92
C ALA A 348 7.34 1.90 -14.33
N CYS A 349 7.51 2.72 -13.29
CA CYS A 349 8.81 3.14 -12.78
C CYS A 349 9.07 2.64 -11.35
N ALA A 350 10.31 2.83 -10.86
CA ALA A 350 10.72 2.50 -9.49
C ALA A 350 10.46 1.03 -9.08
N VAL A 351 10.54 0.11 -10.03
CA VAL A 351 10.36 -1.33 -9.75
C VAL A 351 11.69 -1.89 -9.24
N MET A 352 11.88 -1.80 -7.92
CA MET A 352 13.10 -2.24 -7.23
C MET A 352 13.40 -3.73 -7.50
N ALA A 353 12.42 -4.62 -7.29
CA ALA A 353 12.56 -6.06 -7.49
C ALA A 353 11.99 -6.46 -8.87
N GLY A 354 12.59 -5.97 -9.95
CA GLY A 354 12.09 -6.14 -11.32
C GLY A 354 11.77 -7.57 -11.74
N PHE A 355 12.53 -8.57 -11.27
CA PHE A 355 12.30 -9.99 -11.56
C PHE A 355 11.38 -10.69 -10.55
N SER A 356 11.01 -10.03 -9.45
CA SER A 356 9.91 -10.50 -8.61
C SER A 356 8.59 -9.86 -9.03
N GLN A 357 8.59 -8.59 -9.43
CA GLN A 357 7.39 -7.76 -9.59
C GLN A 357 7.06 -7.40 -11.04
N GLY A 358 8.02 -7.47 -11.97
CA GLY A 358 7.89 -6.91 -13.31
C GLY A 358 6.78 -7.53 -14.16
N GLY A 359 6.54 -8.84 -14.02
CA GLY A 359 5.43 -9.52 -14.69
C GLY A 359 4.08 -8.96 -14.23
N GLY A 360 3.88 -8.89 -12.91
CA GLY A 360 2.69 -8.32 -12.29
C GLY A 360 2.48 -6.83 -12.62
N VAL A 361 3.55 -6.03 -12.62
CA VAL A 361 3.51 -4.61 -13.05
C VAL A 361 3.04 -4.49 -14.51
N GLY A 362 3.58 -5.32 -15.41
CA GLY A 362 3.18 -5.36 -16.82
C GLY A 362 1.72 -5.73 -16.99
N LEU A 363 1.26 -6.76 -16.29
CA LEU A 363 -0.14 -7.21 -16.30
C LEU A 363 -1.10 -6.10 -15.87
N VAL A 364 -0.89 -5.52 -14.68
CA VAL A 364 -1.83 -4.53 -14.13
C VAL A 364 -1.88 -3.27 -14.98
N LEU A 365 -0.74 -2.82 -15.52
CA LEU A 365 -0.71 -1.63 -16.37
C LEU A 365 -1.40 -1.89 -17.72
N ALA A 366 -1.15 -3.04 -18.34
CA ALA A 366 -1.81 -3.42 -19.58
C ALA A 366 -3.32 -3.54 -19.41
N ASN A 367 -3.80 -4.17 -18.33
CA ASN A 367 -5.22 -4.23 -18.00
C ASN A 367 -5.81 -2.82 -17.86
N TRP A 368 -5.12 -1.94 -17.13
CA TRP A 368 -5.61 -0.58 -16.90
C TRP A 368 -5.72 0.22 -18.20
N MET A 369 -4.73 0.13 -19.07
CA MET A 369 -4.73 0.80 -20.37
C MET A 369 -5.81 0.26 -21.32
N THR A 370 -6.04 -1.07 -21.30
CA THR A 370 -6.88 -1.75 -22.27
C THR A 370 -8.36 -1.82 -21.86
N THR A 371 -8.64 -1.81 -20.55
CA THR A 371 -9.99 -2.02 -20.00
C THR A 371 -10.46 -0.90 -19.07
N GLY A 372 -9.58 0.04 -18.71
CA GLY A 372 -9.88 1.12 -17.75
C GLY A 372 -9.76 0.73 -16.28
N ASP A 373 -9.42 -0.53 -15.97
CA ASP A 373 -9.29 -1.05 -14.61
C ASP A 373 -8.03 -1.95 -14.49
N PRO A 374 -7.22 -1.83 -13.42
CA PRO A 374 -6.02 -2.66 -13.25
C PRO A 374 -6.32 -4.14 -12.96
N GLY A 375 -7.56 -4.49 -12.61
CA GLY A 375 -8.01 -5.84 -12.24
C GLY A 375 -7.63 -6.28 -10.83
N HIS A 376 -6.82 -5.48 -10.12
CA HIS A 376 -6.29 -5.77 -8.79
C HIS A 376 -6.28 -4.49 -7.94
N ASP A 377 -6.27 -4.64 -6.61
CA ASP A 377 -6.02 -3.52 -5.71
C ASP A 377 -4.53 -3.16 -5.74
N VAL A 378 -4.21 -2.11 -6.50
CA VAL A 378 -2.83 -1.64 -6.75
C VAL A 378 -2.57 -0.26 -6.17
N PHE A 379 -3.37 0.21 -5.21
CA PHE A 379 -3.17 1.56 -4.66
C PHE A 379 -1.76 1.76 -4.07
N GLY A 380 -1.18 0.72 -3.44
CA GLY A 380 0.20 0.73 -2.97
C GLY A 380 1.27 0.91 -4.07
N MET A 381 0.87 0.78 -5.34
CA MET A 381 1.71 1.01 -6.52
C MET A 381 1.25 2.23 -7.34
N ASP A 382 0.03 2.74 -7.16
CA ASP A 382 -0.51 3.86 -7.93
C ASP A 382 0.35 5.12 -7.77
N VAL A 383 0.66 5.80 -8.88
CA VAL A 383 1.33 7.11 -8.86
C VAL A 383 0.53 8.18 -8.10
N ALA A 384 -0.80 8.03 -8.04
CA ALA A 384 -1.69 8.95 -7.34
C ALA A 384 -1.58 8.88 -5.81
N ARG A 385 -0.83 7.89 -5.25
CA ARG A 385 -0.60 7.79 -3.81
C ARG A 385 0.35 8.86 -3.26
N PHE A 386 1.08 9.58 -4.11
CA PHE A 386 1.92 10.70 -3.72
C PHE A 386 1.31 12.05 -4.13
N GLY A 387 1.45 13.06 -3.27
CA GLY A 387 1.06 14.44 -3.57
C GLY A 387 2.18 15.25 -4.22
N ASP A 388 1.87 16.50 -4.58
CA ASP A 388 2.88 17.44 -5.14
C ASP A 388 3.98 17.81 -4.13
N TRP A 389 3.72 17.52 -2.85
CA TRP A 389 4.67 17.67 -1.76
C TRP A 389 5.86 16.69 -1.85
N ALA A 390 5.74 15.58 -2.59
CA ALA A 390 6.78 14.56 -2.76
C ALA A 390 7.94 15.00 -3.67
N SER A 391 8.56 16.13 -3.34
CA SER A 391 9.69 16.74 -4.06
C SER A 391 10.91 15.82 -4.11
N LEU A 392 11.90 16.20 -4.93
CA LEU A 392 13.17 15.50 -4.99
C LEU A 392 13.90 15.44 -3.64
N ARG A 393 13.78 16.48 -2.79
CA ARG A 393 14.38 16.48 -1.44
C ARG A 393 13.69 15.48 -0.52
N TYR A 394 12.35 15.45 -0.53
CA TYR A 394 11.57 14.46 0.22
C TYR A 394 11.92 13.05 -0.23
N THR A 395 11.89 12.83 -1.56
CA THR A 395 12.22 11.55 -2.18
C THR A 395 13.63 11.09 -1.81
N ASN A 396 14.62 11.98 -1.82
CA ASN A 396 15.99 11.64 -1.44
C ASN A 396 16.08 11.12 0.00
N ALA A 397 15.49 11.85 0.95
CA ALA A 397 15.51 11.47 2.36
C ALA A 397 14.77 10.14 2.61
N LYS A 398 13.57 9.97 2.05
CA LYS A 398 12.76 8.76 2.27
C LYS A 398 13.32 7.52 1.58
N VAL A 399 13.84 7.64 0.36
CA VAL A 399 14.47 6.50 -0.33
C VAL A 399 15.69 6.00 0.45
N ARG A 400 16.51 6.91 0.99
CA ARG A 400 17.67 6.52 1.81
C ARG A 400 17.24 5.82 3.09
N GLU A 401 16.21 6.32 3.76
CA GLU A 401 15.62 5.66 4.92
C GLU A 401 15.06 4.28 4.56
N ASN A 402 14.36 4.14 3.42
CA ASN A 402 13.81 2.88 2.95
C ASN A 402 14.92 1.85 2.65
N TYR A 403 15.95 2.26 1.90
CA TYR A 403 17.10 1.42 1.58
C TYR A 403 17.80 0.95 2.85
N ALA A 404 18.18 1.88 3.74
CA ALA A 404 18.88 1.57 4.98
C ALA A 404 18.03 0.75 5.97
N ARG A 405 16.71 0.65 5.75
CA ARG A 405 15.79 -0.15 6.57
C ARG A 405 15.30 -1.41 5.87
N ARG A 406 15.82 -1.76 4.69
CA ARG A 406 15.32 -2.87 3.87
C ARG A 406 15.13 -4.19 4.64
N PHE A 407 16.04 -4.45 5.57
CA PHE A 407 16.07 -5.65 6.41
C PHE A 407 15.79 -5.40 7.90
N SER A 408 15.43 -4.16 8.27
CA SER A 408 15.00 -3.85 9.63
C SER A 408 13.64 -4.48 9.95
N ILE A 409 13.37 -4.75 11.22
CA ILE A 409 12.02 -5.11 11.65
C ILE A 409 11.11 -3.92 11.38
N ARG A 410 9.95 -4.17 10.76
CA ARG A 410 8.86 -3.19 10.67
C ARG A 410 7.83 -3.54 11.73
N PHE A 411 7.76 -2.72 12.77
CA PHE A 411 6.77 -2.90 13.82
C PHE A 411 5.41 -2.35 13.39
N PRO A 412 4.30 -2.92 13.89
CA PRO A 412 2.98 -2.30 13.74
C PRO A 412 3.00 -0.86 14.26
N ASN A 413 2.31 0.04 13.55
CA ASN A 413 2.18 1.47 13.89
C ASN A 413 3.49 2.26 13.97
N GLU A 414 4.61 1.73 13.44
CA GLU A 414 5.88 2.44 13.41
C GLU A 414 5.85 3.66 12.48
N GLU A 415 6.25 4.80 13.02
CA GLU A 415 6.42 6.05 12.30
C GLU A 415 7.89 6.26 11.92
N LEU A 416 8.14 6.66 10.67
CA LEU A 416 9.50 6.83 10.15
C LEU A 416 9.89 8.32 10.08
N PRO A 417 11.02 8.74 10.69
CA PRO A 417 11.33 10.15 10.91
C PRO A 417 11.90 10.91 9.69
N ALA A 418 12.45 10.24 8.68
CA ALA A 418 13.10 10.97 7.58
C ALA A 418 12.10 11.87 6.83
N ALA A 419 12.58 13.06 6.45
CA ALA A 419 11.81 14.13 5.82
C ALA A 419 10.71 14.79 6.67
N ARG A 420 10.60 14.46 7.96
CA ARG A 420 9.59 15.03 8.87
C ARG A 420 10.15 16.13 9.79
N PRO A 421 9.35 17.17 10.14
CA PRO A 421 8.02 17.44 9.60
C PRO A 421 8.08 17.93 8.14
N HIS A 422 7.12 17.51 7.31
CA HIS A 422 7.04 17.93 5.92
C HIS A 422 5.96 19.00 5.68
N LEU A 423 4.69 18.66 5.89
CA LEU A 423 3.57 19.60 5.95
C LEU A 423 3.04 19.67 7.38
N THR A 424 2.68 20.87 7.82
CA THR A 424 2.12 21.12 9.15
C THR A 424 0.89 22.03 9.06
N THR A 425 0.00 21.88 10.04
CA THR A 425 -1.11 22.82 10.23
C THR A 425 -0.68 23.96 11.16
N PRO A 426 -1.47 25.05 11.22
CA PRO A 426 -1.32 26.09 12.24
C PRO A 426 -1.27 25.58 13.69
N LEU A 427 -1.74 24.38 14.02
CA LEU A 427 -1.75 23.85 15.39
C LEU A 427 -0.50 23.04 15.76
N TYR A 428 0.34 22.69 14.80
CA TYR A 428 1.45 21.75 14.99
C TYR A 428 2.38 22.10 16.17
N ASP A 429 2.92 23.31 16.20
CA ASP A 429 3.82 23.79 17.25
C ASP A 429 3.12 23.88 18.62
N LEU A 430 1.86 24.29 18.62
CA LEU A 430 1.05 24.39 19.82
C LEU A 430 0.79 23.00 20.43
N MET A 431 0.40 22.03 19.61
CA MET A 431 0.12 20.67 20.07
C MET A 431 1.37 19.97 20.62
N LEU A 432 2.54 20.22 20.02
CA LEU A 432 3.81 19.72 20.55
C LEU A 432 4.17 20.37 21.89
N ARG A 433 4.11 21.71 21.96
CA ARG A 433 4.57 22.48 23.13
C ARG A 433 3.64 22.33 24.32
N ASP A 434 2.34 22.45 24.10
CA ASP A 434 1.35 22.64 25.18
C ASP A 434 0.66 21.32 25.56
N ASN A 435 0.54 20.38 24.61
CA ASN A 435 -0.19 19.11 24.81
C ASN A 435 0.70 17.86 24.65
N HIS A 436 1.98 18.02 24.31
CA HIS A 436 2.93 16.92 24.11
C HIS A 436 2.45 15.86 23.10
N ALA A 437 1.90 16.32 21.97
CA ALA A 437 1.45 15.43 20.91
C ALA A 437 2.59 14.55 20.38
N VAL A 438 2.29 13.26 20.18
CA VAL A 438 3.12 12.36 19.38
C VAL A 438 2.57 12.39 17.96
N MET A 439 3.35 12.94 17.03
CA MET A 439 2.92 13.16 15.65
C MET A 439 3.23 11.94 14.77
N GLY A 440 2.33 11.63 13.84
CA GLY A 440 2.50 10.67 12.74
C GLY A 440 2.41 11.35 11.37
N ASP A 441 2.71 10.60 10.32
CA ASP A 441 2.60 11.07 8.93
C ASP A 441 1.32 10.55 8.25
N SER A 442 0.44 11.46 7.86
CA SER A 442 -0.73 11.18 7.02
C SER A 442 -0.57 11.84 5.66
N TRP A 443 0.01 11.13 4.70
CA TRP A 443 0.19 11.61 3.33
C TRP A 443 0.96 12.95 3.25
N GLY A 444 2.10 13.02 3.94
CA GLY A 444 2.97 14.18 4.02
C GLY A 444 2.59 15.17 5.13
N LEU A 445 1.44 15.02 5.78
CA LEU A 445 0.92 15.90 6.82
C LEU A 445 1.16 15.33 8.23
N GLU A 446 1.81 16.13 9.09
CA GLU A 446 1.93 15.82 10.52
C GLU A 446 0.56 15.81 11.19
N THR A 447 0.21 14.69 11.81
CA THR A 447 -1.10 14.47 12.45
C THR A 447 -0.91 13.92 13.87
N PRO A 448 -1.59 14.43 14.91
CA PRO A 448 -1.44 13.92 16.27
C PRO A 448 -2.01 12.49 16.41
N LEU A 449 -1.16 11.53 16.74
CA LEU A 449 -1.55 10.14 16.95
C LEU A 449 -2.15 9.92 18.34
N TRP A 450 -1.53 10.51 19.36
CA TRP A 450 -1.93 10.52 20.77
C TRP A 450 -1.18 11.63 21.52
N PHE A 451 -1.58 11.92 22.76
CA PHE A 451 -1.01 12.99 23.58
C PHE A 451 -0.34 12.43 24.83
N ALA A 452 0.95 12.76 25.01
CA ALA A 452 1.74 12.26 26.13
C ALA A 452 1.52 13.08 27.41
N PRO A 453 1.72 12.46 28.59
CA PRO A 453 1.60 13.18 29.87
C PRO A 453 2.71 14.23 30.06
N SER A 454 3.83 14.09 29.36
CA SER A 454 4.96 15.01 29.43
C SER A 454 5.75 15.04 28.11
N ALA A 455 6.47 16.13 27.85
CA ALA A 455 7.36 16.25 26.69
C ALA A 455 8.45 15.16 26.65
N ARG A 456 8.87 14.62 27.81
CA ARG A 456 9.87 13.54 27.90
C ARG A 456 9.32 12.20 27.40
N GLU A 457 8.01 12.00 27.52
CA GLU A 457 7.32 10.76 27.16
C GLU A 457 6.65 10.85 25.78
N ALA A 458 6.77 11.99 25.09
CA ALA A 458 6.19 12.26 23.77
C ALA A 458 6.95 11.54 22.64
N GLN A 459 6.95 10.22 22.67
CA GLN A 459 7.51 9.35 21.65
C GLN A 459 6.80 7.99 21.65
N ASP A 460 6.71 7.38 20.47
CA ASP A 460 6.29 5.98 20.37
C ASP A 460 7.43 5.03 20.74
N VAL A 461 7.08 3.95 21.43
CA VAL A 461 7.93 2.78 21.63
C VAL A 461 7.27 1.61 20.90
N PRO A 462 7.67 1.33 19.64
CA PRO A 462 7.03 0.31 18.82
C PRO A 462 7.13 -1.08 19.47
N SER A 463 6.09 -1.90 19.27
CA SER A 463 6.02 -3.25 19.81
C SER A 463 5.07 -4.11 18.96
N PHE A 464 5.27 -5.43 18.99
CA PHE A 464 4.26 -6.38 18.51
C PHE A 464 3.12 -6.60 19.52
N HIS A 465 3.29 -6.10 20.74
CA HIS A 465 2.29 -6.07 21.80
C HIS A 465 1.70 -4.66 21.92
N ARG A 466 0.74 -4.49 22.82
CA ARG A 466 0.23 -3.17 23.21
C ARG A 466 1.41 -2.29 23.67
N SER A 467 1.60 -1.15 22.99
CA SER A 467 2.70 -0.20 23.18
C SER A 467 2.47 0.75 24.36
N ASN A 468 3.42 1.67 24.57
CA ASN A 468 3.38 2.67 25.62
C ASN A 468 2.18 3.63 25.53
N ASP A 469 1.60 3.81 24.35
CA ASP A 469 0.44 4.66 24.10
C ASP A 469 -0.89 4.09 24.64
N PHE A 470 -0.98 2.77 24.83
CA PHE A 470 -2.23 2.06 25.18
C PHE A 470 -3.02 2.68 26.34
N PRO A 471 -2.45 2.94 27.53
CA PRO A 471 -3.18 3.59 28.62
C PRO A 471 -3.58 5.04 28.31
N HIS A 472 -2.80 5.76 27.50
CA HIS A 472 -3.07 7.15 27.13
C HIS A 472 -4.22 7.25 26.14
N VAL A 473 -4.21 6.41 25.10
CA VAL A 473 -5.32 6.26 24.16
C VAL A 473 -6.61 5.89 24.91
N GLY A 474 -6.54 4.98 25.88
CA GLY A 474 -7.70 4.66 26.73
C GLY A 474 -8.24 5.85 27.53
N ALA A 475 -7.37 6.72 28.03
CA ALA A 475 -7.76 7.94 28.72
C ALA A 475 -8.39 8.99 27.79
N GLU A 476 -7.89 9.12 26.56
CA GLU A 476 -8.46 9.97 25.52
C GLU A 476 -9.86 9.48 25.10
N VAL A 477 -10.02 8.19 24.83
CA VAL A 477 -11.33 7.58 24.51
C VAL A 477 -12.34 7.83 25.63
N ARG A 478 -11.92 7.63 26.89
CA ARG A 478 -12.79 7.90 28.05
C ARG A 478 -13.25 9.35 28.10
N ALA A 479 -12.33 10.30 27.88
CA ALA A 479 -12.64 11.73 27.90
C ALA A 479 -13.69 12.12 26.86
N VAL A 480 -13.63 11.52 25.66
CA VAL A 480 -14.65 11.72 24.62
C VAL A 480 -15.99 11.07 25.01
N ARG A 481 -15.97 9.79 25.42
CA ARG A 481 -17.18 9.00 25.69
C ARG A 481 -18.00 9.51 26.88
N GLU A 482 -17.32 10.07 27.88
CA GLU A 482 -17.90 10.51 29.16
C GLU A 482 -18.06 12.04 29.26
N GLY A 483 -17.39 12.82 28.40
CA GLY A 483 -17.35 14.27 28.47
C GLY A 483 -17.32 14.96 27.10
N VAL A 484 -16.18 15.55 26.76
CA VAL A 484 -15.93 16.19 25.46
C VAL A 484 -14.45 16.12 25.13
N GLY A 485 -14.15 15.79 23.87
CA GLY A 485 -12.81 15.92 23.34
C GLY A 485 -12.78 16.71 22.04
N VAL A 486 -11.59 17.20 21.70
CA VAL A 486 -11.28 17.90 20.46
C VAL A 486 -10.11 17.23 19.76
N THR A 487 -10.17 17.11 18.44
CA THR A 487 -9.05 16.64 17.62
C THR A 487 -8.98 17.44 16.32
N GLU A 488 -7.81 17.43 15.68
CA GLU A 488 -7.65 17.97 14.34
C GLU A 488 -8.06 16.93 13.29
N ILE A 489 -8.79 17.38 12.27
CA ILE A 489 -9.27 16.56 11.14
C ILE A 489 -8.83 17.14 9.79
N ALA A 490 -7.75 17.94 9.79
CA ALA A 490 -7.17 18.47 8.56
C ALA A 490 -6.71 17.37 7.58
N ASN A 491 -6.47 16.16 8.11
CA ASN A 491 -6.05 14.95 7.41
C ASN A 491 -7.17 14.24 6.61
N PHE A 492 -8.24 14.96 6.25
CA PHE A 492 -9.24 14.51 5.29
C PHE A 492 -8.89 15.03 3.89
N ALA A 493 -9.34 14.35 2.84
CA ALA A 493 -9.46 14.97 1.53
C ALA A 493 -10.71 15.86 1.53
N LYS A 494 -10.61 17.04 0.90
CA LYS A 494 -11.69 18.02 0.85
C LYS A 494 -11.81 18.55 -0.57
N TYR A 495 -13.03 18.59 -1.08
CA TYR A 495 -13.32 19.08 -2.42
C TYR A 495 -14.51 20.04 -2.39
N GLU A 496 -14.49 21.01 -3.29
CA GLU A 496 -15.62 21.89 -3.57
C GLU A 496 -16.07 21.68 -5.01
N VAL A 497 -17.37 21.47 -5.22
CA VAL A 497 -17.99 21.34 -6.54
C VAL A 497 -18.98 22.48 -6.73
N THR A 498 -18.80 23.23 -7.82
CA THR A 498 -19.59 24.44 -8.10
C THR A 498 -20.14 24.46 -9.52
N GLY A 499 -21.18 25.28 -9.73
CA GLY A 499 -21.75 25.57 -11.04
C GLY A 499 -23.17 25.02 -11.23
N PRO A 500 -23.87 25.47 -12.29
CA PRO A 500 -25.26 25.05 -12.56
C PRO A 500 -25.40 23.55 -12.84
N GLY A 501 -24.33 22.89 -13.30
CA GLY A 501 -24.27 21.44 -13.56
C GLY A 501 -23.78 20.60 -12.38
N ALA A 502 -23.41 21.22 -11.24
CA ALA A 502 -22.80 20.53 -10.10
C ALA A 502 -23.67 19.38 -9.55
N ALA A 503 -24.98 19.62 -9.40
CA ALA A 503 -25.90 18.62 -8.91
C ALA A 503 -26.03 17.44 -9.89
N ALA A 504 -26.16 17.70 -11.20
CA ALA A 504 -26.28 16.64 -12.20
C ALA A 504 -24.99 15.79 -12.30
N PHE A 505 -23.83 16.45 -12.24
CA PHE A 505 -22.54 15.80 -12.20
C PHE A 505 -22.42 14.87 -10.98
N LEU A 506 -22.68 15.37 -9.77
CA LEU A 506 -22.59 14.57 -8.56
C LEU A 506 -23.65 13.47 -8.49
N ASP A 507 -24.88 13.71 -8.97
CA ASP A 507 -25.93 12.70 -8.97
C ASP A 507 -25.57 11.50 -9.85
N ARG A 508 -24.82 11.71 -10.94
CA ARG A 508 -24.32 10.62 -11.79
C ARG A 508 -23.16 9.84 -11.15
N LEU A 509 -22.25 10.53 -10.47
CA LEU A 509 -21.06 9.90 -9.87
C LEU A 509 -21.40 9.14 -8.58
N MET A 510 -22.31 9.69 -7.78
CA MET A 510 -22.59 9.22 -6.44
C MET A 510 -23.77 8.24 -6.43
N THR A 511 -23.61 7.15 -5.69
CA THR A 511 -24.62 6.09 -5.61
C THR A 511 -25.84 6.46 -4.79
N ASN A 512 -25.73 7.41 -3.85
CA ASN A 512 -26.85 7.86 -3.04
C ASN A 512 -27.59 9.04 -3.71
N ARG A 513 -28.75 9.41 -3.17
CA ARG A 513 -29.45 10.65 -3.52
C ARG A 513 -28.69 11.84 -2.92
N LEU A 514 -28.58 12.91 -3.70
CA LEU A 514 -27.93 14.13 -3.21
C LEU A 514 -28.73 14.77 -2.06
N PRO A 515 -28.05 15.39 -1.08
CA PRO A 515 -28.72 16.05 0.01
C PRO A 515 -29.35 17.37 -0.45
N GLN A 516 -30.44 17.76 0.22
CA GLN A 516 -31.01 19.10 0.10
C GLN A 516 -30.05 20.16 0.67
N ALA A 517 -30.26 21.43 0.31
CA ALA A 517 -29.48 22.53 0.89
C ALA A 517 -29.54 22.51 2.43
N GLY A 518 -28.39 22.70 3.09
CA GLY A 518 -28.26 22.59 4.53
C GLY A 518 -28.22 21.15 5.07
N ARG A 519 -28.15 20.14 4.20
CA ARG A 519 -28.09 18.72 4.59
C ARG A 519 -26.83 18.04 4.08
N MET A 520 -26.55 16.90 4.70
CA MET A 520 -25.46 16.01 4.36
C MET A 520 -25.95 14.61 4.04
N VAL A 521 -25.15 13.87 3.29
CA VAL A 521 -25.36 12.43 3.03
C VAL A 521 -24.03 11.70 3.02
N LEU A 522 -24.06 10.41 3.38
CA LEU A 522 -22.97 9.47 3.11
C LEU A 522 -23.25 8.75 1.79
N THR A 523 -22.26 8.70 0.92
CA THR A 523 -22.40 8.05 -0.38
C THR A 523 -21.08 7.43 -0.81
N PRO A 524 -21.07 6.15 -1.23
CA PRO A 524 -19.97 5.62 -1.99
C PRO A 524 -20.05 6.05 -3.46
N MET A 525 -18.93 5.87 -4.15
CA MET A 525 -18.76 6.00 -5.59
C MET A 525 -18.32 4.64 -6.15
N LEU A 526 -18.78 4.27 -7.35
CA LEU A 526 -18.45 3.00 -7.99
C LEU A 526 -17.79 3.18 -9.36
N ASN A 527 -16.97 2.21 -9.77
CA ASN A 527 -16.54 2.06 -11.16
C ASN A 527 -17.65 1.37 -12.00
N PRO A 528 -17.51 1.27 -13.34
CA PRO A 528 -18.51 0.63 -14.20
C PRO A 528 -18.77 -0.86 -13.86
N GLN A 529 -17.81 -1.53 -13.24
CA GLN A 529 -17.91 -2.91 -12.76
C GLN A 529 -18.60 -3.02 -11.38
N GLY A 530 -19.07 -1.90 -10.81
CA GLY A 530 -19.79 -1.84 -9.54
C GLY A 530 -18.88 -1.97 -8.32
N LYS A 531 -17.57 -1.75 -8.46
CA LYS A 531 -16.60 -1.79 -7.36
C LYS A 531 -16.44 -0.43 -6.70
N LEU A 532 -16.28 -0.41 -5.39
CA LEU A 532 -16.13 0.79 -4.58
C LEU A 532 -14.85 1.55 -4.98
N ILE A 533 -14.97 2.80 -5.42
CA ILE A 533 -13.83 3.68 -5.77
C ILE A 533 -13.81 4.97 -4.94
N GLY A 534 -14.57 5.01 -3.85
CA GLY A 534 -14.50 6.02 -2.81
C GLY A 534 -15.70 5.96 -1.88
N ASP A 535 -15.53 6.45 -0.66
CA ASP A 535 -16.58 6.70 0.31
C ASP A 535 -16.51 8.15 0.79
N PHE A 536 -17.67 8.81 0.78
CA PHE A 536 -17.72 10.26 0.95
C PHE A 536 -18.83 10.70 1.88
N THR A 537 -18.55 11.78 2.58
CA THR A 537 -19.55 12.66 3.15
C THR A 537 -19.73 13.85 2.21
N ILE A 538 -20.97 14.13 1.80
CA ILE A 538 -21.29 15.28 0.92
C ILE A 538 -22.25 16.21 1.64
N ALA A 539 -21.94 17.50 1.67
CA ALA A 539 -22.85 18.56 2.09
C ALA A 539 -23.31 19.40 0.88
N CYS A 540 -24.57 19.80 0.90
CA CYS A 540 -25.13 20.74 -0.07
C CYS A 540 -25.29 22.11 0.61
N ALA A 541 -24.45 23.07 0.25
CA ALA A 541 -24.60 24.46 0.71
C ALA A 541 -25.74 25.13 -0.07
N THR A 542 -25.72 24.98 -1.39
CA THR A 542 -26.80 25.37 -2.31
C THR A 542 -26.89 24.35 -3.45
N PRO A 543 -27.96 24.34 -4.27
CA PRO A 543 -28.03 23.47 -5.45
C PRO A 543 -26.88 23.63 -6.47
N MET A 544 -26.06 24.68 -6.34
CA MET A 544 -24.90 24.96 -7.21
C MET A 544 -23.56 24.89 -6.46
N ARG A 545 -23.54 24.50 -5.18
CA ARG A 545 -22.32 24.47 -4.36
C ARG A 545 -22.36 23.33 -3.34
N PHE A 546 -21.44 22.38 -3.50
CA PHE A 546 -21.30 21.20 -2.67
C PHE A 546 -19.90 21.09 -2.10
N PHE A 547 -19.81 20.53 -0.89
CA PHE A 547 -18.55 20.16 -0.26
C PHE A 547 -18.49 18.65 -0.06
N ILE A 548 -17.32 18.07 -0.31
CA ILE A 548 -17.10 16.63 -0.26
C ILE A 548 -15.90 16.36 0.63
N TRP A 549 -16.06 15.42 1.57
CA TRP A 549 -14.99 14.94 2.44
C TRP A 549 -14.78 13.44 2.23
N GLY A 550 -13.51 13.04 2.24
CA GLY A 550 -13.09 11.64 2.12
C GLY A 550 -11.67 11.44 2.62
N SER A 551 -10.99 10.39 2.18
CA SER A 551 -9.65 10.04 2.67
C SER A 551 -8.53 10.84 2.01
N LEU A 552 -7.66 11.48 2.81
CA LEU A 552 -6.58 12.37 2.31
C LEU A 552 -5.65 11.69 1.31
N ALA A 553 -5.19 10.47 1.59
CA ALA A 553 -4.28 9.75 0.69
C ALA A 553 -4.89 9.47 -0.69
N ALA A 554 -6.22 9.50 -0.82
CA ALA A 554 -6.93 9.30 -2.08
C ALA A 554 -7.18 10.60 -2.86
N THR A 555 -6.63 11.75 -2.43
CA THR A 555 -6.95 13.07 -3.03
C THR A 555 -6.73 13.09 -4.54
N LYS A 556 -5.54 12.71 -5.02
CA LYS A 556 -5.27 12.65 -6.46
C LYS A 556 -6.02 11.51 -7.17
N TYR A 557 -6.21 10.39 -6.48
CA TYR A 557 -6.96 9.24 -7.00
C TYR A 557 -8.42 9.61 -7.33
N HIS A 558 -9.10 10.33 -6.43
CA HIS A 558 -10.45 10.82 -6.66
C HIS A 558 -10.51 11.98 -7.67
N MET A 559 -9.56 12.92 -7.61
CA MET A 559 -9.51 14.02 -8.61
C MET A 559 -9.40 13.48 -10.04
N ARG A 560 -8.56 12.47 -10.27
CA ARG A 560 -8.45 11.79 -11.57
C ARG A 560 -9.82 11.29 -12.05
N TRP A 561 -10.64 10.76 -11.15
CA TRP A 561 -11.99 10.30 -11.48
C TRP A 561 -12.96 11.45 -11.73
N PHE A 562 -12.93 12.49 -10.90
CA PHE A 562 -13.78 13.66 -11.06
C PHE A 562 -13.51 14.36 -12.39
N GLU A 563 -12.24 14.62 -12.71
CA GLU A 563 -11.80 15.28 -13.95
C GLU A 563 -12.21 14.49 -15.19
N ALA A 564 -12.07 13.16 -15.16
CA ALA A 564 -12.46 12.29 -16.28
C ALA A 564 -13.97 12.30 -16.59
N HIS A 565 -14.80 12.73 -15.64
CA HIS A 565 -16.26 12.74 -15.79
C HIS A 565 -16.87 14.15 -15.78
N LEU A 566 -16.05 15.21 -15.71
CA LEU A 566 -16.55 16.57 -15.78
C LEU A 566 -17.28 16.82 -17.11
N PRO A 567 -18.38 17.58 -17.10
CA PRO A 567 -19.05 17.95 -18.33
C PRO A 567 -18.17 18.90 -19.16
N SER A 568 -18.08 18.64 -20.47
CA SER A 568 -17.23 19.42 -21.39
C SER A 568 -17.73 20.84 -21.65
N ASP A 569 -18.97 21.16 -21.28
CA ASP A 569 -19.56 22.49 -21.40
C ASP A 569 -19.16 23.45 -20.27
N GLY A 570 -18.38 22.99 -19.29
CA GLY A 570 -17.94 23.79 -18.14
C GLY A 570 -19.04 24.11 -17.13
N SER A 571 -20.19 23.43 -17.19
CA SER A 571 -21.32 23.64 -16.28
C SER A 571 -21.05 23.22 -14.83
N ALA A 572 -20.03 22.38 -14.60
CA ALA A 572 -19.56 22.00 -13.28
C ALA A 572 -18.04 22.19 -13.18
N GLN A 573 -17.57 22.59 -12.00
CA GLN A 573 -16.15 22.68 -11.66
C GLN A 573 -15.91 21.94 -10.35
N VAL A 574 -14.74 21.31 -10.22
CA VAL A 574 -14.30 20.63 -8.99
C VAL A 574 -12.91 21.12 -8.61
N ARG A 575 -12.71 21.36 -7.32
CA ARG A 575 -11.41 21.79 -6.77
C ARG A 575 -11.10 21.02 -5.50
N ALA A 576 -9.92 20.40 -5.45
CA ALA A 576 -9.36 19.92 -4.19
C ALA A 576 -8.90 21.11 -3.33
N LEU A 577 -9.34 21.17 -2.07
CA LEU A 577 -9.09 22.31 -1.18
C LEU A 577 -7.76 22.21 -0.42
N GLY A 578 -7.19 21.00 -0.28
CA GLY A 578 -5.90 20.79 0.40
C GLY A 578 -5.88 21.40 1.80
N LEU A 579 -4.78 22.06 2.17
CA LEU A 579 -4.65 22.83 3.43
C LEU A 579 -5.29 24.23 3.38
N GLY A 580 -5.93 24.60 2.27
CA GLY A 580 -6.75 25.82 2.19
C GLY A 580 -8.06 25.71 3.00
N LEU A 581 -8.43 24.50 3.41
CA LEU A 581 -9.47 24.23 4.39
C LEU A 581 -8.88 23.28 5.44
N VAL A 582 -8.89 23.66 6.70
CA VAL A 582 -8.46 22.82 7.83
C VAL A 582 -9.65 22.58 8.76
N GLY A 583 -9.57 21.61 9.67
CA GLY A 583 -10.73 21.29 10.50
C GLY A 583 -10.41 20.78 11.89
N LEU A 584 -11.40 20.91 12.76
CA LEU A 584 -11.44 20.37 14.11
C LEU A 584 -12.70 19.52 14.28
N SER A 585 -12.58 18.37 14.93
CA SER A 585 -13.75 17.62 15.41
C SER A 585 -13.89 17.81 16.91
N ILE A 586 -15.08 18.20 17.36
CA ILE A 586 -15.47 18.21 18.77
C ILE A 586 -16.52 17.14 19.00
N ALA A 587 -16.28 16.22 19.92
CA ALA A 587 -17.13 15.05 20.13
C ALA A 587 -17.29 14.70 21.61
N GLY A 588 -18.41 14.06 21.93
CA GLY A 588 -18.80 13.67 23.28
C GLY A 588 -20.12 14.33 23.71
N PRO A 589 -20.74 13.84 24.80
CA PRO A 589 -22.03 14.34 25.29
C PRO A 589 -22.04 15.85 25.59
N GLN A 590 -20.89 16.45 25.95
CA GLN A 590 -20.79 17.89 26.25
C GLN A 590 -20.42 18.75 25.03
N SER A 591 -20.22 18.16 23.85
CA SER A 591 -19.77 18.89 22.65
C SER A 591 -20.74 20.01 22.22
N ARG A 592 -22.06 19.81 22.35
CA ARG A 592 -23.07 20.85 22.07
C ARG A 592 -23.00 22.02 23.04
N ALA A 593 -22.78 21.76 24.33
CA ALA A 593 -22.65 22.84 25.32
C ALA A 593 -21.43 23.72 25.01
N VAL A 594 -20.29 23.09 24.70
CA VAL A 594 -19.07 23.80 24.32
C VAL A 594 -19.24 24.59 23.02
N LEU A 595 -19.77 23.97 21.96
CA LEU A 595 -19.99 24.68 20.69
C LEU A 595 -21.01 25.82 20.85
N GLY A 596 -22.07 25.60 21.65
CA GLY A 596 -23.13 26.56 21.89
C GLY A 596 -22.65 27.84 22.57
N ALA A 597 -21.56 27.77 23.36
CA ALA A 597 -20.93 28.95 23.95
C ALA A 597 -20.10 29.78 22.96
N LEU A 598 -19.89 29.27 21.74
CA LEU A 598 -19.00 29.86 20.72
C LEU A 598 -19.73 30.31 19.46
N VAL A 599 -21.04 30.09 19.36
CA VAL A 599 -21.86 30.42 18.18
C VAL A 599 -23.03 31.30 18.60
N ASP A 600 -23.57 32.07 17.66
CA ASP A 600 -24.73 32.94 17.90
C ASP A 600 -26.05 32.24 17.49
N GLU A 601 -25.96 31.15 16.73
CA GLU A 601 -27.08 30.40 16.18
C GLU A 601 -27.62 29.31 17.12
N ASP A 602 -28.91 28.99 17.00
CA ASP A 602 -29.51 27.85 17.69
C ASP A 602 -29.01 26.52 17.10
N ILE A 603 -28.24 25.80 17.93
CA ILE A 603 -27.71 24.45 17.65
C ILE A 603 -28.35 23.36 18.52
N SER A 604 -29.54 23.63 19.07
CA SER A 604 -30.37 22.60 19.71
C SER A 604 -30.63 21.44 18.74
N ASP A 605 -30.95 20.27 19.29
CA ASP A 605 -31.20 19.07 18.47
C ASP A 605 -32.30 19.28 17.42
N ALA A 606 -33.32 20.06 17.77
CA ALA A 606 -34.42 20.41 16.88
C ALA A 606 -33.99 21.35 15.74
N ALA A 607 -33.13 22.33 16.03
CA ALA A 607 -32.69 23.32 15.07
C ALA A 607 -31.60 22.78 14.14
N PHE A 608 -30.60 22.11 14.70
CA PHE A 608 -29.45 21.61 13.95
C PHE A 608 -29.33 20.10 14.13
N ARG A 609 -30.09 19.36 13.33
CA ARG A 609 -30.34 17.91 13.37
C ARG A 609 -29.14 17.10 12.88
N PHE A 610 -29.04 15.83 13.26
CA PHE A 610 -28.01 14.92 12.72
C PHE A 610 -27.97 14.97 11.18
N MET A 611 -26.76 15.08 10.62
CA MET A 611 -26.51 15.30 9.18
C MET A 611 -27.05 16.64 8.62
N ASP A 612 -27.29 17.65 9.46
CA ASP A 612 -27.37 19.04 8.99
C ASP A 612 -25.97 19.61 8.73
N PHE A 613 -25.92 20.55 7.80
CA PHE A 613 -24.78 21.36 7.40
C PHE A 613 -25.14 22.83 7.52
N ARG A 614 -24.24 23.67 8.04
CA ARG A 614 -24.39 25.13 8.06
C ARG A 614 -23.06 25.84 7.81
N GLU A 615 -23.13 27.00 7.17
CA GLU A 615 -22.06 28.00 7.22
C GLU A 615 -22.42 28.96 8.36
N MET A 616 -21.57 29.07 9.38
CA MET A 616 -21.79 29.92 10.56
C MET A 616 -20.48 30.31 11.23
N ASP A 617 -20.52 31.35 12.07
CA ASP A 617 -19.33 31.83 12.77
C ASP A 617 -19.11 31.05 14.06
N VAL A 618 -17.89 30.53 14.25
CA VAL A 618 -17.46 29.88 15.50
C VAL A 618 -16.36 30.71 16.12
N ALA A 619 -16.62 31.24 17.32
CA ALA A 619 -15.77 32.22 17.98
C ALA A 619 -15.46 33.44 17.08
N GLY A 620 -16.41 33.83 16.23
CA GLY A 620 -16.26 34.93 15.26
C GLY A 620 -15.37 34.60 14.05
N ALA A 621 -15.08 33.32 13.80
CA ALA A 621 -14.40 32.87 12.58
C ALA A 621 -15.39 32.15 11.64
N PRO A 622 -15.37 32.42 10.33
CA PRO A 622 -16.28 31.78 9.38
C PRO A 622 -15.94 30.30 9.23
N CYS A 623 -16.91 29.44 9.54
CA CYS A 623 -16.76 28.00 9.52
C CYS A 623 -17.84 27.31 8.69
N LEU A 624 -17.47 26.19 8.05
CA LEU A 624 -18.42 25.18 7.59
C LEU A 624 -18.59 24.17 8.73
N VAL A 625 -19.82 23.96 9.19
CA VAL A 625 -20.11 23.11 10.35
C VAL A 625 -21.00 21.95 9.94
N ASN A 626 -20.49 20.74 10.19
CA ASN A 626 -21.17 19.48 9.94
C ASN A 626 -21.62 18.87 11.28
N ARG A 627 -22.89 18.50 11.45
CA ARG A 627 -23.32 17.69 12.61
C ARG A 627 -23.16 16.19 12.31
N ILE A 628 -21.93 15.71 12.42
CA ILE A 628 -21.51 14.31 12.27
C ILE A 628 -20.21 14.08 13.06
N THR A 629 -19.94 12.84 13.44
CA THR A 629 -18.64 12.43 13.99
C THR A 629 -18.27 11.04 13.50
N TYR A 630 -16.97 10.78 13.41
CA TYR A 630 -16.45 9.43 13.20
C TYR A 630 -16.19 8.67 14.53
N THR A 631 -16.38 9.34 15.67
CA THR A 631 -16.31 8.71 17.01
C THR A 631 -17.59 7.92 17.31
N GLY A 632 -18.73 8.33 16.74
CA GLY A 632 -20.06 7.77 17.01
C GLY A 632 -20.76 8.34 18.25
N ASP A 633 -20.20 9.38 18.87
CA ASP A 633 -20.90 10.22 19.86
C ASP A 633 -21.52 11.45 19.18
N LEU A 634 -22.33 12.21 19.93
CA LEU A 634 -22.70 13.58 19.57
C LEU A 634 -21.44 14.41 19.29
N GLY A 635 -21.46 15.19 18.22
CA GLY A 635 -20.41 16.14 17.93
C GLY A 635 -20.52 16.78 16.56
N TYR A 636 -19.48 17.55 16.23
CA TYR A 636 -19.43 18.41 15.06
C TYR A 636 -18.05 18.39 14.42
N GLU A 637 -18.01 18.50 13.11
CA GLU A 637 -16.80 18.85 12.37
C GLU A 637 -16.88 20.34 12.01
N LEU A 638 -15.83 21.08 12.34
CA LEU A 638 -15.70 22.51 12.13
C LEU A 638 -14.60 22.71 11.10
N TRP A 639 -14.91 23.28 9.94
CA TRP A 639 -13.97 23.50 8.84
C TRP A 639 -13.77 24.99 8.59
N MET A 640 -12.52 25.43 8.49
CA MET A 640 -12.16 26.85 8.41
C MET A 640 -10.93 27.08 7.55
N ALA A 641 -10.70 28.33 7.16
CA ALA A 641 -9.42 28.73 6.57
C ALA A 641 -8.30 28.63 7.63
N PRO A 642 -7.05 28.30 7.24
CA PRO A 642 -5.96 28.00 8.19
C PRO A 642 -5.65 29.16 9.15
N GLU A 643 -5.77 30.41 8.72
CA GLU A 643 -5.55 31.60 9.56
C GLU A 643 -6.47 31.66 10.79
N TRP A 644 -7.64 31.01 10.75
CA TRP A 644 -8.60 30.98 11.84
C TRP A 644 -8.40 29.82 12.81
N GLN A 645 -7.68 28.77 12.41
CA GLN A 645 -7.66 27.50 13.13
C GLN A 645 -7.20 27.62 14.58
N ARG A 646 -6.14 28.40 14.83
CA ARG A 646 -5.63 28.67 16.18
C ARG A 646 -6.67 29.35 17.06
N ARG A 647 -7.38 30.34 16.51
CA ARG A 647 -8.42 31.08 17.24
C ARG A 647 -9.55 30.15 17.67
N VAL A 648 -10.07 29.37 16.73
CA VAL A 648 -11.18 28.43 16.98
C VAL A 648 -10.76 27.35 17.97
N TYR A 649 -9.58 26.76 17.80
CA TYR A 649 -9.05 25.74 18.71
C TYR A 649 -8.91 26.25 20.15
N LEU A 650 -8.27 27.41 20.34
CA LEU A 650 -8.09 28.01 21.67
C LEU A 650 -9.43 28.38 22.32
N ALA A 651 -10.38 28.89 21.55
CA ALA A 651 -11.72 29.19 22.05
C ALA A 651 -12.48 27.92 22.49
N ILE A 652 -12.38 26.83 21.73
CA ILE A 652 -12.93 25.51 22.11
C ILE A 652 -12.31 25.01 23.41
N LYS A 653 -10.99 25.09 23.54
CA LYS A 653 -10.28 24.69 24.75
C LYS A 653 -10.70 25.52 25.97
N GLN A 654 -10.88 26.84 25.78
CA GLN A 654 -11.32 27.74 26.84
C GLN A 654 -12.77 27.44 27.28
N ALA A 655 -13.72 27.38 26.33
CA ALA A 655 -15.12 27.11 26.63
C ALA A 655 -15.32 25.69 27.20
N GLY A 656 -14.55 24.71 26.71
CA GLY A 656 -14.62 23.33 27.20
C GLY A 656 -13.92 23.08 28.54
N ALA A 657 -13.21 24.06 29.11
CA ALA A 657 -12.44 23.87 30.34
C ALA A 657 -13.31 23.44 31.53
N GLU A 658 -14.50 24.02 31.69
CA GLU A 658 -15.45 23.64 32.75
C GLU A 658 -16.04 22.24 32.56
N HIS A 659 -16.02 21.74 31.32
CA HIS A 659 -16.47 20.40 30.95
C HIS A 659 -15.34 19.36 30.93
N GLY A 660 -14.12 19.75 31.31
CA GLY A 660 -12.95 18.87 31.32
C GLY A 660 -12.46 18.46 29.94
N ILE A 661 -12.60 19.33 28.93
CA ILE A 661 -12.24 19.04 27.54
C ILE A 661 -10.79 18.55 27.40
N ARG A 662 -10.61 17.47 26.62
CA ARG A 662 -9.28 16.93 26.31
C ARG A 662 -9.02 16.87 24.82
N ASP A 663 -7.76 16.98 24.44
CA ASP A 663 -7.35 16.57 23.10
C ASP A 663 -7.38 15.04 23.00
N PHE A 664 -7.71 14.54 21.82
CA PHE A 664 -7.58 13.12 21.51
C PHE A 664 -6.94 12.94 20.13
N GLY A 665 -6.11 11.93 19.97
CA GLY A 665 -5.37 11.67 18.74
C GLY A 665 -6.07 10.67 17.82
N MET A 666 -5.46 10.42 16.66
CA MET A 666 -5.98 9.48 15.67
C MET A 666 -6.09 8.05 16.21
N ARG A 667 -5.25 7.62 17.16
CA ARG A 667 -5.35 6.27 17.74
C ARG A 667 -6.59 6.10 18.63
N ALA A 668 -7.00 7.14 19.36
CA ALA A 668 -8.27 7.16 20.08
C ALA A 668 -9.46 7.14 19.11
N LEU A 669 -9.38 7.87 18.00
CA LEU A 669 -10.38 7.83 16.94
C LEU A 669 -10.51 6.42 16.32
N LEU A 670 -9.38 5.78 16.00
CA LEU A 670 -9.34 4.41 15.48
C LEU A 670 -9.90 3.39 16.48
N SER A 671 -9.70 3.60 17.79
CA SER A 671 -10.35 2.78 18.81
C SER A 671 -11.87 2.95 18.78
N MET A 672 -12.35 4.19 18.83
CA MET A 672 -13.78 4.50 18.88
C MET A 672 -14.55 4.07 17.62
N ARG A 673 -13.94 4.18 16.43
CA ARG A 673 -14.59 3.75 15.19
C ARG A 673 -14.79 2.23 15.12
N PHE A 674 -13.89 1.44 15.73
CA PHE A 674 -14.05 -0.02 15.81
C PHE A 674 -15.29 -0.38 16.65
N GLU A 675 -15.51 0.32 17.76
CA GLU A 675 -16.68 0.10 18.62
C GLU A 675 -18.01 0.40 17.90
N LYS A 676 -17.96 1.21 16.84
CA LYS A 676 -19.08 1.55 15.96
C LYS A 676 -19.17 0.68 14.68
N ASN A 677 -18.24 -0.26 14.46
CA ASN A 677 -18.09 -1.01 13.23
C ASN A 677 -17.88 -0.14 11.96
N PHE A 678 -17.38 1.08 12.10
CA PHE A 678 -17.17 1.98 10.97
C PHE A 678 -15.95 1.55 10.13
N PRO A 679 -16.14 1.37 8.80
CA PRO A 679 -15.05 1.00 7.90
C PRO A 679 -14.22 2.22 7.50
N THR A 680 -12.95 2.02 7.17
CA THR A 680 -12.13 3.05 6.52
C THR A 680 -11.71 2.65 5.10
N TRP A 681 -11.58 3.64 4.23
CA TRP A 681 -10.93 3.51 2.92
C TRP A 681 -9.50 2.96 3.05
N PHE A 682 -9.05 2.19 2.06
CA PHE A 682 -7.77 1.46 2.01
C PHE A 682 -7.58 0.32 3.03
N ALA A 683 -8.46 0.18 4.04
CA ALA A 683 -8.51 -1.02 4.87
C ALA A 683 -9.72 -1.86 4.48
N GLU A 684 -10.90 -1.48 4.96
CA GLU A 684 -12.15 -2.20 4.74
C GLU A 684 -12.75 -1.93 3.36
N LEU A 685 -12.59 -0.72 2.82
CA LEU A 685 -13.14 -0.33 1.52
C LEU A 685 -12.01 -0.18 0.50
N ARG A 686 -12.14 -0.88 -0.63
CA ARG A 686 -11.11 -1.00 -1.67
C ARG A 686 -11.76 -1.20 -3.05
N PRO A 687 -11.07 -0.86 -4.15
CA PRO A 687 -11.56 -0.97 -5.54
C PRO A 687 -11.72 -2.39 -6.09
N ILE A 688 -11.81 -3.37 -5.20
CA ILE A 688 -12.03 -4.78 -5.52
C ILE A 688 -13.37 -5.30 -4.95
N TYR A 689 -13.99 -4.56 -4.03
CA TYR A 689 -15.23 -4.95 -3.36
C TYR A 689 -16.43 -4.25 -3.96
N GLY A 690 -17.53 -4.99 -4.14
CA GLY A 690 -18.84 -4.39 -4.41
C GLY A 690 -19.44 -3.70 -3.19
N PRO A 691 -20.48 -2.86 -3.35
CA PRO A 691 -21.15 -2.21 -2.23
C PRO A 691 -21.74 -3.19 -1.21
N ILE A 692 -22.17 -4.39 -1.61
CA ILE A 692 -22.71 -5.37 -0.66
C ILE A 692 -21.58 -6.16 0.00
N GLU A 693 -20.54 -6.56 -0.74
CA GLU A 693 -19.31 -7.09 -0.15
C GLU A 693 -18.79 -6.16 0.97
N GLY A 694 -18.70 -4.85 0.69
CA GLY A 694 -18.22 -3.84 1.64
C GLY A 694 -19.18 -3.45 2.77
N ALA A 695 -20.39 -4.02 2.81
CA ALA A 695 -21.45 -3.64 3.75
C ALA A 695 -21.84 -2.14 3.67
N MET A 696 -21.91 -1.62 2.44
CA MET A 696 -22.25 -0.24 2.08
C MET A 696 -23.63 -0.13 1.41
N GLU A 697 -24.39 -1.23 1.30
CA GLU A 697 -25.65 -1.28 0.54
C GLU A 697 -26.72 -0.28 1.01
N ARG A 698 -26.69 0.12 2.29
CA ARG A 698 -27.62 1.11 2.84
C ARG A 698 -27.39 2.53 2.31
N PHE A 699 -26.23 2.77 1.69
CA PHE A 699 -25.83 4.05 1.12
C PHE A 699 -25.99 4.09 -0.40
N VAL A 700 -26.52 3.04 -1.01
CA VAL A 700 -26.77 2.96 -2.45
C VAL A 700 -28.27 3.11 -2.72
N ALA A 701 -28.65 4.15 -3.47
CA ALA A 701 -30.02 4.37 -3.89
C ALA A 701 -30.31 3.62 -5.19
N TYR A 702 -30.56 2.31 -5.07
CA TYR A 702 -30.79 1.40 -6.20
C TYR A 702 -31.99 1.76 -7.10
N ASP A 703 -32.90 2.59 -6.58
CA ASP A 703 -34.07 3.11 -7.29
C ASP A 703 -33.77 4.39 -8.09
N LYS A 704 -32.56 4.96 -7.99
CA LYS A 704 -32.11 6.01 -8.91
C LYS A 704 -32.13 5.50 -10.35
N PRO A 705 -32.50 6.35 -11.33
CA PRO A 705 -32.57 5.94 -12.73
C PRO A 705 -31.19 5.58 -13.30
N ASP A 706 -30.16 6.34 -12.95
CA ASP A 706 -28.80 6.15 -13.43
C ASP A 706 -27.76 6.59 -12.38
N PHE A 707 -26.63 5.91 -12.37
CA PHE A 707 -25.35 6.27 -11.74
C PHE A 707 -24.28 5.27 -12.20
N ILE A 708 -23.00 5.66 -12.15
CA ILE A 708 -21.92 4.79 -12.62
C ILE A 708 -21.86 3.49 -11.79
N GLY A 709 -21.88 2.34 -12.47
CA GLY A 709 -21.83 1.02 -11.83
C GLY A 709 -23.18 0.49 -11.33
N ARG A 710 -24.30 1.20 -11.57
CA ARG A 710 -25.65 0.83 -11.11
C ARG A 710 -26.03 -0.61 -11.43
N ASP A 711 -25.91 -1.02 -12.69
CA ASP A 711 -26.36 -2.34 -13.10
C ASP A 711 -25.51 -3.47 -12.48
N ALA A 712 -24.21 -3.22 -12.26
CA ALA A 712 -23.34 -4.15 -11.57
C ALA A 712 -23.71 -4.27 -10.08
N ALA A 713 -23.99 -3.15 -9.41
CA ALA A 713 -24.46 -3.14 -8.03
C ALA A 713 -25.83 -3.86 -7.89
N LEU A 714 -26.74 -3.67 -8.84
CA LEU A 714 -28.03 -4.39 -8.88
C LEU A 714 -27.82 -5.91 -9.06
N ARG A 715 -26.89 -6.33 -9.93
CA ARG A 715 -26.54 -7.75 -10.09
C ARG A 715 -25.98 -8.35 -8.81
N GLU A 716 -25.08 -7.64 -8.11
CA GLU A 716 -24.58 -8.09 -6.80
C GLU A 716 -25.72 -8.25 -5.80
N ARG A 717 -26.68 -7.29 -5.79
CA ARG A 717 -27.87 -7.36 -4.94
C ARG A 717 -28.78 -8.54 -5.21
N GLN A 718 -28.95 -8.89 -6.48
CA GLN A 718 -29.80 -10.01 -6.90
C GLN A 718 -29.14 -11.36 -6.64
N ASN A 719 -27.84 -11.47 -6.95
CA ASN A 719 -27.11 -12.74 -6.85
C ASN A 719 -26.58 -13.02 -5.44
N GLY A 720 -26.48 -11.99 -4.61
CA GLY A 720 -25.76 -12.04 -3.34
C GLY A 720 -24.24 -11.85 -3.53
N PRO A 721 -23.54 -11.36 -2.51
CA PRO A 721 -22.11 -11.14 -2.59
C PRO A 721 -21.34 -12.45 -2.36
N ARG A 722 -20.12 -12.57 -2.91
CA ARG A 722 -19.25 -13.72 -2.66
C ARG A 722 -18.63 -13.65 -1.26
N LEU A 723 -18.11 -12.48 -0.92
CA LEU A 723 -17.54 -12.16 0.37
C LEU A 723 -18.46 -11.20 1.13
N ARG A 724 -18.22 -11.03 2.42
CA ARG A 724 -18.89 -10.00 3.20
C ARG A 724 -17.92 -9.47 4.24
N ARG A 725 -17.84 -8.16 4.35
CA ARG A 725 -17.16 -7.48 5.45
C ARG A 725 -17.88 -7.81 6.76
N VAL A 726 -17.12 -8.24 7.75
CA VAL A 726 -17.59 -8.55 9.11
C VAL A 726 -16.77 -7.80 10.15
N SER A 727 -17.36 -7.62 11.33
CA SER A 727 -16.64 -7.23 12.54
C SER A 727 -16.50 -8.46 13.44
N LEU A 728 -15.38 -8.56 14.15
CA LEU A 728 -15.03 -9.67 15.02
C LEU A 728 -14.65 -9.15 16.40
N VAL A 729 -15.12 -9.84 17.44
CA VAL A 729 -14.57 -9.77 18.80
C VAL A 729 -13.59 -10.93 18.96
N ILE A 730 -12.40 -10.65 19.48
CA ILE A 730 -11.32 -11.63 19.61
C ILE A 730 -10.94 -11.78 21.09
N ASP A 731 -10.80 -13.01 21.54
CA ASP A 731 -10.22 -13.35 22.84
C ASP A 731 -8.69 -13.24 22.78
N ALA A 732 -8.22 -12.00 22.67
CA ALA A 732 -6.81 -11.65 22.55
C ALA A 732 -6.19 -11.31 23.92
N ASP A 733 -4.89 -11.53 24.07
CA ASP A 733 -4.19 -11.33 25.34
C ASP A 733 -3.53 -9.94 25.45
N ARG A 734 -2.25 -9.85 25.10
CA ARG A 734 -1.39 -8.66 25.17
C ARG A 734 -1.12 -8.04 23.80
N ALA A 735 -1.59 -8.67 22.72
CA ALA A 735 -1.50 -8.18 21.35
C ALA A 735 -2.86 -8.29 20.67
N ASP A 736 -3.20 -7.29 19.87
CA ASP A 736 -4.45 -7.24 19.12
C ASP A 736 -4.19 -7.63 17.65
N ALA A 737 -5.26 -7.97 16.92
CA ALA A 737 -5.13 -8.35 15.51
C ALA A 737 -4.60 -7.19 14.66
N SER A 738 -3.84 -7.51 13.62
CA SER A 738 -3.35 -6.55 12.63
C SER A 738 -3.87 -6.91 11.23
N ALA A 739 -3.73 -5.99 10.29
CA ALA A 739 -4.09 -6.23 8.90
C ALA A 739 -3.43 -7.50 8.36
N ASP A 740 -4.18 -8.23 7.53
CA ASP A 740 -3.81 -9.45 6.83
C ASP A 740 -3.63 -10.69 7.71
N ALA A 741 -4.01 -10.61 8.99
CA ALA A 741 -4.11 -11.78 9.84
C ALA A 741 -5.18 -12.76 9.28
N PRO A 742 -4.90 -14.07 9.21
CA PRO A 742 -5.84 -15.04 8.67
C PRO A 742 -7.01 -15.26 9.62
N ILE A 743 -8.21 -15.35 9.03
CA ILE A 743 -9.44 -15.75 9.73
C ILE A 743 -9.69 -17.22 9.43
N TRP A 744 -9.64 -18.03 10.48
CA TRP A 744 -9.91 -19.46 10.45
C TRP A 744 -11.37 -19.75 10.79
N ALA A 745 -11.96 -20.76 10.15
CA ALA A 745 -13.27 -21.29 10.52
C ALA A 745 -13.26 -22.81 10.62
N ARG A 746 -14.05 -23.37 11.54
CA ARG A 746 -14.34 -24.81 11.61
C ARG A 746 -15.30 -25.20 10.49
N THR A 747 -14.77 -25.66 9.36
CA THR A 747 -15.57 -26.04 8.21
C THR A 747 -14.81 -26.97 7.28
N ALA A 748 -15.49 -28.01 6.79
CA ALA A 748 -14.96 -28.87 5.73
C ALA A 748 -15.11 -28.23 4.34
N HIS A 749 -16.02 -27.25 4.18
CA HIS A 749 -16.35 -26.67 2.90
C HIS A 749 -15.27 -25.69 2.43
N ASP A 750 -14.88 -25.81 1.16
CA ASP A 750 -14.01 -24.85 0.50
C ASP A 750 -14.85 -23.80 -0.22
N TYR A 751 -14.77 -22.56 0.24
CA TYR A 751 -15.49 -21.43 -0.35
C TYR A 751 -14.72 -20.77 -1.52
N GLY A 752 -13.54 -21.28 -1.90
CA GLY A 752 -12.71 -20.70 -2.95
C GLY A 752 -12.24 -19.28 -2.63
N THR A 753 -12.15 -18.92 -1.35
CA THR A 753 -11.76 -17.58 -0.91
C THR A 753 -10.24 -17.45 -0.81
N ILE A 754 -9.57 -18.53 -0.38
CA ILE A 754 -8.12 -18.63 -0.30
C ILE A 754 -7.68 -19.63 -1.36
N THR A 755 -7.02 -19.14 -2.41
CA THR A 755 -6.49 -19.96 -3.49
C THR A 755 -4.98 -20.01 -3.41
N PRO A 756 -4.34 -21.17 -3.58
CA PRO A 756 -2.89 -21.23 -3.73
C PRO A 756 -2.45 -20.32 -4.88
N PRO A 757 -1.47 -19.45 -4.67
CA PRO A 757 -0.99 -18.56 -5.73
C PRO A 757 -0.24 -19.33 -6.82
N GLN A 758 0.32 -20.49 -6.48
CA GLN A 758 0.96 -21.43 -7.40
C GLN A 758 0.81 -22.89 -6.95
N GLY A 759 1.03 -23.83 -7.89
CA GLY A 759 0.99 -25.28 -7.67
C GLY A 759 2.35 -25.97 -7.72
N PHE A 760 3.45 -25.21 -7.58
CA PHE A 760 4.83 -25.68 -7.65
C PHE A 760 5.66 -25.05 -6.53
N GLY A 761 6.79 -25.68 -6.17
CA GLY A 761 7.71 -25.19 -5.16
C GLY A 761 8.83 -26.19 -4.88
N ALA A 762 9.95 -25.70 -4.36
CA ALA A 762 11.08 -26.51 -3.95
C ALA A 762 10.70 -27.44 -2.77
N PRO A 763 11.23 -28.67 -2.73
CA PRO A 763 11.10 -29.54 -1.57
C PRO A 763 11.84 -28.95 -0.37
N ARG A 764 11.28 -29.11 0.83
CA ARG A 764 11.97 -28.82 2.10
C ARG A 764 12.48 -30.10 2.74
N PHE A 765 13.49 -29.98 3.58
CA PHE A 765 14.16 -31.12 4.20
C PHE A 765 14.23 -30.97 5.72
N ASP A 766 14.24 -32.10 6.44
CA ASP A 766 14.52 -32.12 7.87
C ASP A 766 16.02 -31.92 8.15
N ALA A 767 16.39 -31.86 9.44
CA ALA A 767 17.78 -31.68 9.86
C ALA A 767 18.74 -32.81 9.44
N THR A 768 18.21 -33.96 8.99
CA THR A 768 19.00 -35.08 8.45
C THR A 768 19.07 -35.08 6.93
N GLY A 769 18.40 -34.13 6.27
CA GLY A 769 18.34 -34.01 4.82
C GLY A 769 17.22 -34.84 4.17
N ILE A 770 16.29 -35.41 4.96
CA ILE A 770 15.15 -36.17 4.44
C ILE A 770 14.04 -35.21 4.01
N THR A 771 13.45 -35.44 2.83
CA THR A 771 12.35 -34.63 2.31
C THR A 771 11.13 -34.69 3.21
N LEU A 772 10.56 -33.54 3.56
CA LEU A 772 9.31 -33.43 4.31
C LEU A 772 8.13 -33.13 3.38
N PRO A 773 6.92 -33.62 3.72
CA PRO A 773 5.73 -33.32 2.93
C PRO A 773 5.39 -31.82 2.97
N ALA A 774 4.90 -31.32 1.84
CA ALA A 774 4.36 -29.97 1.74
C ALA A 774 3.07 -29.87 2.58
N PRO A 775 2.99 -28.95 3.56
CA PRO A 775 1.79 -28.76 4.35
C PRO A 775 0.71 -28.04 3.53
N HIS A 776 -0.56 -28.25 3.93
CA HIS A 776 -1.64 -27.45 3.35
C HIS A 776 -1.59 -26.04 3.96
N PRO A 777 -1.50 -24.97 3.15
CA PRO A 777 -1.25 -23.62 3.65
C PRO A 777 -2.43 -23.08 4.46
N SER A 778 -3.65 -23.45 4.07
CA SER A 778 -4.90 -22.94 4.62
C SER A 778 -5.79 -23.98 5.32
N ILE A 779 -5.30 -25.20 5.57
CA ILE A 779 -6.09 -26.27 6.24
C ILE A 779 -5.28 -26.87 7.38
N GLN A 780 -5.90 -27.00 8.53
CA GLN A 780 -5.35 -27.70 9.68
C GLN A 780 -6.47 -28.47 10.40
N ARG A 781 -6.46 -29.81 10.28
CA ARG A 781 -7.53 -30.68 10.80
C ARG A 781 -8.91 -30.23 10.28
N GLU A 782 -9.86 -29.93 11.16
CA GLU A 782 -11.19 -29.42 10.84
C GLU A 782 -11.26 -27.91 10.53
N TRP A 783 -10.13 -27.20 10.57
CA TRP A 783 -10.05 -25.76 10.38
C TRP A 783 -9.57 -25.40 8.99
N ARG A 784 -10.15 -24.34 8.44
CA ARG A 784 -9.74 -23.75 7.17
C ARG A 784 -9.59 -22.24 7.31
N VAL A 785 -8.57 -21.64 6.69
CA VAL A 785 -8.52 -20.19 6.49
C VAL A 785 -9.61 -19.82 5.48
N VAL A 786 -10.55 -19.01 5.91
CA VAL A 786 -11.70 -18.59 5.08
C VAL A 786 -11.63 -17.12 4.70
N GLY A 787 -10.75 -16.33 5.31
CA GLY A 787 -10.70 -14.90 5.09
C GLY A 787 -9.48 -14.24 5.74
N TRP A 788 -9.51 -12.92 5.79
CA TRP A 788 -8.43 -12.09 6.32
C TRP A 788 -8.98 -10.86 7.06
N VAL A 789 -8.24 -10.43 8.06
CA VAL A 789 -8.43 -9.16 8.75
C VAL A 789 -7.98 -8.01 7.85
N THR A 790 -8.76 -6.94 7.76
CA THR A 790 -8.40 -5.70 7.06
C THR A 790 -7.81 -4.67 8.02
N SER A 791 -8.34 -4.62 9.24
CA SER A 791 -7.79 -3.81 10.33
C SER A 791 -8.20 -4.40 11.68
N GLY A 792 -7.39 -4.18 12.72
CA GLY A 792 -7.68 -4.60 14.08
C GLY A 792 -7.08 -3.66 15.12
N GLY A 793 -7.54 -3.80 16.35
CA GLY A 793 -7.12 -2.97 17.47
C GLY A 793 -7.98 -3.21 18.70
N TYR A 794 -7.83 -2.35 19.71
CA TYR A 794 -8.58 -2.46 20.96
C TYR A 794 -9.66 -1.37 21.06
N GLY A 795 -10.89 -1.79 21.37
CA GLY A 795 -11.99 -0.88 21.74
C GLY A 795 -11.88 -0.54 23.23
N HIS A 796 -11.29 0.62 23.56
CA HIS A 796 -10.93 0.95 24.94
C HIS A 796 -12.14 1.20 25.85
N HIS A 797 -13.26 1.66 25.30
CA HIS A 797 -14.47 1.88 26.10
C HIS A 797 -15.19 0.56 26.38
N VAL A 798 -15.26 -0.33 25.38
CA VAL A 798 -15.93 -1.65 25.52
C VAL A 798 -15.03 -2.72 26.15
N GLY A 799 -13.71 -2.50 26.21
CA GLY A 799 -12.74 -3.43 26.79
C GLY A 799 -12.48 -4.68 25.96
N LEU A 800 -12.61 -4.59 24.63
CA LEU A 800 -12.55 -5.75 23.72
C LEU A 800 -11.46 -5.58 22.66
N SER A 801 -10.80 -6.68 22.28
CA SER A 801 -10.04 -6.74 21.04
C SER A 801 -11.00 -6.89 19.86
N LEU A 802 -10.90 -6.00 18.89
CA LEU A 802 -11.81 -5.88 17.77
C LEU A 802 -11.03 -5.96 16.45
N ALA A 803 -11.65 -6.57 15.44
CA ALA A 803 -11.14 -6.56 14.08
C ALA A 803 -12.27 -6.43 13.07
N GLN A 804 -11.93 -5.94 11.89
CA GLN A 804 -12.77 -6.05 10.70
C GLN A 804 -12.05 -6.88 9.65
N GLY A 805 -12.80 -7.54 8.79
CA GLY A 805 -12.22 -8.40 7.75
C GLY A 805 -13.27 -8.91 6.78
N TYR A 806 -12.82 -9.67 5.79
CA TYR A 806 -13.69 -10.30 4.80
C TYR A 806 -13.68 -11.81 4.97
N ILE A 807 -14.87 -12.42 4.94
CA ILE A 807 -15.10 -13.87 4.94
C ILE A 807 -16.16 -14.22 3.88
N PRO A 808 -16.38 -15.51 3.55
CA PRO A 808 -17.44 -15.93 2.65
C PRO A 808 -18.79 -15.47 3.17
N ALA A 809 -19.65 -14.94 2.30
CA ALA A 809 -20.94 -14.38 2.71
C ALA A 809 -21.83 -15.40 3.45
N ALA A 810 -21.71 -16.68 3.11
CA ALA A 810 -22.41 -17.79 3.77
C ALA A 810 -22.06 -17.96 5.27
N LEU A 811 -20.92 -17.44 5.71
CA LEU A 811 -20.46 -17.48 7.10
C LEU A 811 -20.71 -16.16 7.85
N ALA A 812 -21.03 -15.07 7.14
CA ALA A 812 -21.03 -13.71 7.67
C ALA A 812 -22.12 -13.41 8.70
N THR A 813 -23.18 -14.20 8.74
CA THR A 813 -24.30 -14.04 9.67
C THR A 813 -24.32 -15.09 10.79
N ARG A 814 -23.21 -15.81 10.99
CA ARG A 814 -23.09 -16.91 11.95
C ARG A 814 -22.32 -16.46 13.20
N PRO A 815 -22.98 -16.01 14.28
CA PRO A 815 -22.31 -15.55 15.49
C PRO A 815 -21.92 -16.72 16.42
N ASP A 816 -21.77 -17.94 15.92
CA ASP A 816 -21.60 -19.13 16.74
C ASP A 816 -20.25 -19.10 17.48
N LYS A 817 -20.28 -19.38 18.79
CA LYS A 817 -19.06 -19.50 19.60
C LYS A 817 -18.24 -20.70 19.15
N GLY A 818 -16.93 -20.51 19.01
CA GLY A 818 -15.99 -21.56 18.60
C GLY A 818 -16.00 -21.88 17.11
N LEU A 819 -16.72 -21.09 16.29
CA LEU A 819 -16.69 -21.22 14.84
C LEU A 819 -15.44 -20.60 14.24
N PHE A 820 -14.98 -19.46 14.76
CA PHE A 820 -13.86 -18.70 14.19
C PHE A 820 -12.66 -18.60 15.14
N GLU A 821 -11.48 -18.52 14.53
CA GLU A 821 -10.24 -18.13 15.20
C GLU A 821 -9.51 -17.07 14.34
N VAL A 822 -8.78 -16.15 14.97
CA VAL A 822 -7.88 -15.21 14.29
C VAL A 822 -6.47 -15.46 14.76
N GLU A 823 -5.52 -15.54 13.84
CA GLU A 823 -4.12 -15.78 14.18
C GLU A 823 -3.38 -14.48 14.49
N ILE A 824 -2.85 -14.35 15.71
CA ILE A 824 -2.11 -13.18 16.19
C ILE A 824 -0.73 -13.66 16.63
N MET A 825 0.32 -13.18 15.92
CA MET A 825 1.72 -13.58 16.14
C MET A 825 1.92 -15.11 16.20
N GLY A 826 1.30 -15.84 15.26
CA GLY A 826 1.40 -17.31 15.19
C GLY A 826 0.55 -18.07 16.21
N GLN A 827 -0.29 -17.39 17.00
CA GLN A 827 -1.22 -18.02 17.93
C GLN A 827 -2.66 -17.80 17.50
N ARG A 828 -3.42 -18.87 17.30
CA ARG A 828 -4.86 -18.79 16.99
C ARG A 828 -5.66 -18.42 18.24
N ARG A 829 -6.45 -17.35 18.16
CA ARG A 829 -7.30 -16.81 19.22
C ARG A 829 -8.75 -16.99 18.86
N ALA A 830 -9.58 -17.41 19.81
CA ALA A 830 -11.01 -17.55 19.57
C ALA A 830 -11.61 -16.20 19.13
N ALA A 831 -12.48 -16.24 18.13
CA ALA A 831 -13.14 -15.06 17.61
C ALA A 831 -14.63 -15.31 17.37
N GLN A 832 -15.42 -14.24 17.42
CA GLN A 832 -16.86 -14.28 17.18
C GLN A 832 -17.27 -13.07 16.33
N ILE A 833 -18.16 -13.28 15.36
CA ILE A 833 -18.73 -12.18 14.57
C ILE A 833 -19.59 -11.30 15.48
N ALA A 834 -19.31 -10.00 15.47
CA ALA A 834 -20.16 -8.95 16.04
C ALA A 834 -21.15 -8.48 14.97
N LEU A 835 -22.40 -8.96 15.06
CA LEU A 835 -23.47 -8.55 14.15
C LEU A 835 -23.88 -7.09 14.35
N ASP A 836 -23.87 -6.64 15.60
CA ASP A 836 -24.15 -5.26 15.99
C ASP A 836 -22.86 -4.55 16.43
N PRO A 837 -22.79 -3.21 16.31
CA PRO A 837 -21.73 -2.44 16.94
C PRO A 837 -21.65 -2.72 18.45
N PRO A 838 -20.45 -3.03 18.99
CA PRO A 838 -20.28 -3.22 20.44
C PRO A 838 -20.69 -2.00 21.28
N PHE A 839 -20.69 -0.80 20.69
CA PHE A 839 -21.08 0.44 21.36
C PHE A 839 -22.22 1.17 20.64
N ASP A 840 -23.29 1.47 21.40
CA ASP A 840 -24.48 2.21 20.94
C ASP A 840 -25.01 1.69 19.58
N PRO A 841 -25.45 0.43 19.49
CA PRO A 841 -25.86 -0.19 18.22
C PRO A 841 -27.03 0.53 17.55
N THR A 842 -27.86 1.25 18.32
CA THR A 842 -28.95 2.08 17.78
C THR A 842 -28.47 3.39 17.17
N GLY A 843 -27.23 3.81 17.44
CA GLY A 843 -26.68 5.10 17.01
C GLY A 843 -27.36 6.30 17.69
N SER A 844 -27.94 6.09 18.88
CA SER A 844 -28.74 7.08 19.58
C SER A 844 -27.91 8.28 20.05
N ARG A 845 -26.66 8.07 20.50
CA ARG A 845 -25.79 9.13 21.00
C ARG A 845 -25.41 10.14 19.93
N MET A 846 -25.11 9.66 18.73
CA MET A 846 -24.78 10.53 17.60
C MET A 846 -26.00 11.33 17.11
N ARG A 847 -27.21 10.81 17.36
CA ARG A 847 -28.49 11.43 16.93
C ARG A 847 -29.14 12.32 17.99
N SER A 848 -28.69 12.25 19.25
CA SER A 848 -29.21 13.03 20.40
C SER A 848 -28.71 14.46 20.47
#